data_AF-A0A6V8KWX7-F1
#
_entry.id   AF-A0A6V8KWX7-F1
#
_cell.length_a   1.000
_cell.length_b   1.000
_cell.length_c   1.000
_cell.angle_alpha   90.00
_cell.angle_beta   90.00
_cell.angle_gamma   90.00
#
_symmetry.space_group_name_H-M   'P 1'
#
loop_
_entity.id
_entity.type
_entity.pdbx_description
1 polymer ?
#
loop_
_entity_poly.entity_id
_entity_poly.type
_entity_poly.pdbx_seq_one_letter_code
_entity_poly.pdbx_strand_id
1 'polypeptide(L)'
;MSESKHRRPKLRRSTRWQAAIALAVAVPGTVIGISMLSSQAATAPAAGAVYQLAVTKSGLCVDVVSGAKTSGAKLQQWGCASGATWQQFRLVTAGANRYRLVNLNSGMCVDVPGGSTASGVQLQQWGCGDGQANQTWTLTPSGSGTFQIVNVGSGLCVSDKGASVTSGTAIIQETCTANTNKQWAFKPVAGSTTVAADGTGRYKTVQAAIDAVPANNASRVTITIKPGTYREIVTVPANKPYITLQGTGDSADDVVIVNNHHAGAYGTSNSATAFVHGHDFVAANLSISNDFDEASVDSGHQAVALHLSADRATLSNVRLLGDQDTFLVNDGARAYIVNSYVEGTVDFVFGGGTAVFDNSEIHEKARGGSLTAASTAATKTYGFLFYKSRITADAANGSSYLGRPWRADAQVVYRESSLSAAIRTGQPWTDMSSNTWQAARFSEYKNTGAGAGVNGNRPQLTDAQAANHTPQKYLAGADGWNPVGSTVGSAPTTSARTWSSTADGFASTDGGTTGGASGQTVTVTTQADLVKYATASAAYVIKVGAAITISPKGTEIRVASNKTIIGVGTKGEIVGGGFFLGSGVNNVIIRNLTIRDTRMADDDPDDKEYDYDGIQMDGAHHVWIDHNTITRMNDGLIDSRKDTSYLTVSWNILSENNKAFGIGWTDNVTARMTIHHNWIHDNKQRNPSTDNVAYAHLYNNYLQNLTSYGNYARGATKMVIENSYYENVANPFYPDSAAQLKQSGSVVINCTGKQQTNGSAFDPAAFYSFAVDPAKDVPTLLKTYAGPQPNIGA
;
A
#
# COMPACT_ATOMS: atom_id res chain seq x y z
N MET A 1 85.94 36.24 -28.67
CA MET A 1 84.79 35.32 -28.56
C MET A 1 83.97 35.80 -27.37
N SER A 2 83.32 36.97 -27.53
CA SER A 2 81.87 37.18 -27.78
C SER A 2 81.05 36.78 -26.55
N GLU A 3 80.40 37.64 -25.78
CA GLU A 3 80.11 39.09 -25.74
C GLU A 3 80.01 39.47 -24.24
N SER A 4 80.72 40.48 -23.73
CA SER A 4 80.34 41.91 -23.60
C SER A 4 79.19 42.19 -22.60
N LYS A 5 79.18 43.19 -21.72
CA LYS A 5 80.18 43.99 -20.97
C LYS A 5 79.38 45.05 -20.16
N HIS A 6 79.92 45.47 -19.00
CA HIS A 6 79.79 46.81 -18.35
C HIS A 6 78.51 47.16 -17.55
N ARG A 7 78.50 48.12 -16.60
CA ARG A 7 79.37 48.56 -15.46
C ARG A 7 78.55 49.67 -14.72
N ARG A 8 78.23 49.50 -13.40
CA ARG A 8 78.07 50.47 -12.25
C ARG A 8 77.27 51.81 -12.41
N PRO A 9 76.92 52.58 -11.32
CA PRO A 9 76.36 52.28 -9.97
C PRO A 9 75.29 53.31 -9.41
N LYS A 10 74.73 53.00 -8.21
CA LYS A 10 74.05 53.86 -7.17
C LYS A 10 72.74 54.65 -7.50
N LEU A 11 71.65 54.41 -6.72
CA LEU A 11 71.06 55.31 -5.68
C LEU A 11 69.61 54.94 -5.25
N ARG A 12 69.33 55.14 -3.94
CA ARG A 12 68.08 55.39 -3.15
C ARG A 12 66.64 55.21 -3.71
N ARG A 13 65.78 54.78 -2.76
CA ARG A 13 64.35 55.13 -2.45
C ARG A 13 63.17 54.49 -3.23
N SER A 14 62.15 54.15 -2.42
CA SER A 14 60.68 54.26 -2.61
C SER A 14 59.86 53.23 -3.42
N THR A 15 58.80 52.74 -2.74
CA THR A 15 57.43 52.36 -3.17
C THR A 15 57.13 51.39 -4.33
N ARG A 16 56.23 50.45 -3.96
CA ARG A 16 55.06 49.89 -4.69
C ARG A 16 55.24 48.68 -5.64
N TRP A 17 54.40 47.68 -5.31
CA TRP A 17 53.60 46.74 -6.12
C TRP A 17 54.24 45.49 -6.74
N GLN A 18 53.64 44.34 -6.35
CA GLN A 18 53.27 43.10 -7.07
C GLN A 18 54.31 42.47 -8.05
N ALA A 19 54.49 41.16 -8.17
CA ALA A 19 53.64 40.01 -7.91
C ALA A 19 54.52 38.75 -7.78
N ALA A 20 53.96 37.74 -7.12
CA ALA A 20 54.00 36.29 -7.36
C ALA A 20 55.25 35.62 -7.97
N ILE A 21 55.70 34.51 -7.37
CA ILE A 21 55.32 33.13 -7.70
C ILE A 21 56.17 32.18 -6.83
N ALA A 22 55.58 31.03 -6.50
CA ALA A 22 56.12 29.88 -5.76
C ALA A 22 57.48 29.38 -6.29
N LEU A 23 58.31 28.63 -5.56
CA LEU A 23 58.03 27.37 -4.87
C LEU A 23 59.32 27.01 -4.11
N ALA A 24 59.26 26.51 -2.87
CA ALA A 24 60.30 25.63 -2.32
C ALA A 24 59.85 24.92 -1.04
N VAL A 25 60.12 23.62 -1.03
CA VAL A 25 60.03 22.66 0.07
C VAL A 25 61.12 22.94 1.11
N ALA A 26 60.78 22.88 2.40
CA ALA A 26 61.60 22.29 3.47
C ALA A 26 60.84 22.26 4.81
N VAL A 27 60.88 21.11 5.48
CA VAL A 27 60.33 20.85 6.82
C VAL A 27 61.14 21.60 7.88
N PRO A 28 60.48 22.19 8.90
CA PRO A 28 60.95 21.96 10.26
C PRO A 28 59.84 21.88 11.33
N GLY A 29 60.14 21.14 12.41
CA GLY A 29 59.88 21.57 13.79
C GLY A 29 58.44 21.52 14.30
N THR A 30 58.12 20.44 15.02
CA THR A 30 56.91 20.29 15.83
C THR A 30 56.84 21.34 16.95
N VAL A 31 56.03 22.36 16.75
CA VAL A 31 55.37 23.12 17.81
C VAL A 31 54.06 22.38 18.11
N ILE A 32 53.91 21.85 19.32
CA ILE A 32 52.61 21.34 19.80
C ILE A 32 51.73 22.56 20.06
N GLY A 33 51.07 23.03 19.00
CA GLY A 33 49.92 23.91 19.12
C GLY A 33 48.75 23.07 19.59
N ILE A 34 48.30 23.29 20.83
CA ILE A 34 46.99 22.81 21.28
C ILE A 34 45.98 23.55 20.40
N SER A 35 45.54 22.89 19.33
CA SER A 35 44.39 23.32 18.55
C SER A 35 43.19 23.29 19.47
N MET A 36 42.72 24.46 19.92
CA MET A 36 41.36 24.56 20.45
C MET A 36 40.42 24.27 19.28
N LEU A 37 40.01 23.00 19.16
CA LEU A 37 38.89 22.62 18.33
C LEU A 37 37.68 23.39 18.87
N SER A 38 37.20 24.35 18.09
CA SER A 38 35.91 25.00 18.33
C SER A 38 34.86 23.90 18.48
N SER A 39 34.29 23.76 19.68
CA SER A 39 33.19 22.81 19.90
C SER A 39 32.06 23.21 18.96
N GLN A 40 31.74 22.34 18.00
CA GLN A 40 30.61 22.52 17.11
C GLN A 40 29.35 22.69 17.97
N ALA A 41 28.68 23.84 17.86
CA ALA A 41 27.43 24.08 18.58
C ALA A 41 26.42 22.98 18.19
N ALA A 42 25.73 22.42 19.18
CA ALA A 42 24.71 21.40 18.95
C ALA A 42 23.67 21.91 17.94
N THR A 43 23.45 21.16 16.86
CA THR A 43 22.38 21.47 15.90
C THR A 43 21.03 21.45 16.64
N ALA A 44 20.30 22.56 16.58
CA ALA A 44 19.00 22.66 17.23
C ALA A 44 18.05 21.55 16.72
N PRO A 45 17.22 20.94 17.59
CA PRO A 45 16.25 19.96 17.14
C PRO A 45 15.30 20.59 16.12
N ALA A 46 15.11 19.93 14.98
CA ALA A 46 14.19 20.36 13.93
C ALA A 46 12.74 20.43 14.45
N ALA A 47 12.07 21.56 14.24
CA ALA A 47 10.63 21.68 14.44
C ALA A 47 9.87 20.71 13.53
N GLY A 48 8.73 20.21 13.98
CA GLY A 48 7.90 19.21 13.31
C GLY A 48 8.34 17.76 13.55
N ALA A 49 9.60 17.52 13.92
CA ALA A 49 10.10 16.17 14.21
C ALA A 49 9.64 15.66 15.60
N VAL A 50 9.66 14.34 15.75
CA VAL A 50 9.30 13.62 16.97
C VAL A 50 10.57 13.13 17.67
N TYR A 51 10.63 13.34 18.98
CA TYR A 51 11.78 13.01 19.79
C TYR A 51 11.39 12.21 21.03
N GLN A 52 12.28 11.32 21.45
CA GLN A 52 12.40 10.92 22.84
C GLN A 52 13.38 11.88 23.54
N LEU A 53 12.95 12.46 24.66
CA LEU A 53 13.77 13.40 25.41
C LEU A 53 14.48 12.65 26.53
N ALA A 54 15.77 12.40 26.38
CA ALA A 54 16.55 11.65 27.37
C ALA A 54 17.38 12.59 28.23
N VAL A 55 17.28 12.49 29.56
CA VAL A 55 18.09 13.31 30.47
C VAL A 55 19.53 12.79 30.52
N THR A 56 20.52 13.68 30.43
CA THR A 56 21.94 13.29 30.42
C THR A 56 22.35 12.55 31.70
N LYS A 57 21.72 12.89 32.85
CA LYS A 57 22.06 12.29 34.15
C LYS A 57 21.86 10.77 34.20
N SER A 58 20.76 10.25 33.66
CA SER A 58 20.37 8.84 33.76
C SER A 58 20.29 8.13 32.42
N GLY A 59 20.16 8.87 31.31
CA GLY A 59 19.86 8.35 29.99
C GLY A 59 18.38 7.95 29.79
N LEU A 60 17.54 8.05 30.83
CA LEU A 60 16.12 7.74 30.80
C LEU A 60 15.32 8.85 30.12
N CYS A 61 14.16 8.48 29.58
CA CYS A 61 13.32 9.34 28.77
C CYS A 61 12.18 9.98 29.57
N VAL A 62 11.77 11.18 29.17
CA VAL A 62 10.49 11.77 29.60
C VAL A 62 9.35 10.81 29.24
N ASP A 63 8.50 10.54 30.22
CA ASP A 63 7.42 9.56 30.17
C ASP A 63 6.15 10.15 30.80
N VAL A 64 5.01 10.01 30.10
CA VAL A 64 3.70 10.26 30.70
C VAL A 64 3.30 9.03 31.49
N VAL A 65 3.08 9.18 32.81
CA VAL A 65 2.80 8.07 33.73
C VAL A 65 1.71 7.15 33.17
N SER A 66 2.05 5.86 33.04
CA SER A 66 1.16 4.79 32.54
C SER A 66 0.58 5.04 31.14
N GLY A 67 1.16 5.94 30.35
CA GLY A 67 0.64 6.31 29.03
C GLY A 67 -0.74 6.98 29.08
N ALA A 68 -1.11 7.61 30.20
CA ALA A 68 -2.40 8.25 30.37
C ALA A 68 -2.67 9.30 29.28
N LYS A 69 -3.95 9.43 28.87
CA LYS A 69 -4.40 10.39 27.84
C LYS A 69 -5.23 11.55 28.39
N THR A 70 -5.27 11.71 29.71
CA THR A 70 -6.07 12.75 30.38
C THR A 70 -5.22 13.97 30.72
N SER A 71 -5.85 15.14 30.70
CA SER A 71 -5.27 16.38 31.24
C SER A 71 -4.90 16.19 32.72
N GLY A 72 -3.75 16.73 33.11
CA GLY A 72 -3.23 16.63 34.47
C GLY A 72 -2.37 15.39 34.74
N ALA A 73 -2.27 14.45 33.78
CA ALA A 73 -1.37 13.31 33.92
C ALA A 73 0.09 13.78 34.07
N LYS A 74 0.78 13.23 35.05
CA LYS A 74 2.12 13.69 35.46
C LYS A 74 3.21 13.13 34.55
N LEU A 75 4.30 13.89 34.47
CA LEU A 75 5.52 13.48 33.78
C LEU A 75 6.53 12.90 34.78
N GLN A 76 7.20 11.84 34.35
CA GLN A 76 8.27 11.13 35.06
C GLN A 76 9.42 10.78 34.10
N GLN A 77 10.57 10.34 34.61
CA GLN A 77 11.56 9.65 33.79
C GLN A 77 11.32 8.13 33.84
N TRP A 78 11.52 7.45 32.70
CA TRP A 78 11.42 5.99 32.60
C TRP A 78 12.39 5.44 31.55
N GLY A 79 12.61 4.12 31.55
CA GLY A 79 13.35 3.43 30.50
C GLY A 79 12.82 3.81 29.11
N CYS A 80 13.70 4.28 28.22
CA CYS A 80 13.35 4.62 26.86
C CYS A 80 12.89 3.37 26.10
N ALA A 81 11.62 3.31 25.69
CA ALA A 81 11.04 2.18 24.98
C ALA A 81 10.80 2.51 23.50
N SER A 82 11.19 1.60 22.60
CA SER A 82 10.87 1.73 21.17
C SER A 82 9.36 1.61 20.94
N GLY A 83 8.79 2.41 20.04
CA GLY A 83 7.36 2.39 19.72
C GLY A 83 6.41 2.92 20.82
N ALA A 84 6.92 3.23 22.01
CA ALA A 84 6.12 3.77 23.12
C ALA A 84 5.73 5.24 22.86
N THR A 85 4.58 5.45 22.20
CA THR A 85 4.11 6.79 21.78
C THR A 85 3.94 7.78 22.94
N TRP A 86 3.76 7.32 24.17
CA TRP A 86 3.63 8.17 25.36
C TRP A 86 4.98 8.72 25.88
N GLN A 87 6.11 8.25 25.34
CA GLN A 87 7.45 8.80 25.57
C GLN A 87 7.95 9.65 24.38
N GLN A 88 7.10 9.86 23.37
CA GLN A 88 7.46 10.53 22.12
C GLN A 88 6.78 11.88 22.03
N PHE A 89 7.55 12.94 21.78
CA PHE A 89 7.08 14.31 21.78
C PHE A 89 7.41 14.98 20.45
N ARG A 90 6.39 15.48 19.75
CA ARG A 90 6.54 16.33 18.58
C ARG A 90 6.92 17.74 19.02
N LEU A 91 7.99 18.27 18.45
CA LEU A 91 8.42 19.65 18.69
C LEU A 91 7.68 20.59 17.74
N VAL A 92 6.64 21.28 18.21
CA VAL A 92 5.81 22.17 17.38
C VAL A 92 6.25 23.62 17.58
N THR A 93 6.40 24.40 16.51
CA THR A 93 6.74 25.83 16.63
C THR A 93 5.62 26.63 17.31
N ALA A 94 6.00 27.58 18.15
CA ALA A 94 5.12 28.53 18.84
C ALA A 94 5.59 29.98 18.63
N GLY A 95 6.35 30.23 17.56
CA GLY A 95 6.99 31.51 17.23
C GLY A 95 8.51 31.39 17.12
N ALA A 96 9.18 32.51 16.84
CA ALA A 96 10.63 32.54 16.68
C ALA A 96 11.34 32.01 17.95
N ASN A 97 12.11 30.91 17.80
CA ASN A 97 12.84 30.22 18.86
C ASN A 97 11.98 29.72 20.05
N ARG A 98 10.67 29.51 19.84
CA ARG A 98 9.74 29.02 20.86
C ARG A 98 9.02 27.78 20.37
N TYR A 99 8.79 26.83 21.27
CA TYR A 99 8.27 25.53 20.93
C TYR A 99 7.24 25.02 21.94
N ARG A 100 6.35 24.14 21.48
CA ARG A 100 5.53 23.25 22.30
C ARG A 100 6.04 21.83 22.14
N LEU A 101 6.01 21.07 23.23
CA LEU A 101 6.31 19.63 23.22
C LEU A 101 4.99 18.87 23.31
N VAL A 102 4.54 18.28 22.19
CA VAL A 102 3.24 17.61 22.07
C VAL A 102 3.43 16.11 22.15
N ASN A 103 2.86 15.46 23.16
CA ASN A 103 2.92 14.02 23.31
C ASN A 103 2.17 13.31 22.16
N LEU A 104 2.79 12.30 21.55
CA LEU A 104 2.23 11.62 20.37
C LEU A 104 1.05 10.69 20.73
N ASN A 105 1.00 10.17 21.97
CA ASN A 105 -0.07 9.27 22.40
C ASN A 105 -1.37 10.00 22.76
N SER A 106 -1.26 11.17 23.39
CA SER A 106 -2.41 11.96 23.87
C SER A 106 -2.74 13.18 23.02
N GLY A 107 -1.80 13.67 22.20
CA GLY A 107 -1.94 14.94 21.48
C GLY A 107 -1.83 16.18 22.39
N MET A 108 -1.48 16.01 23.67
CA MET A 108 -1.42 17.07 24.68
C MET A 108 -0.02 17.67 24.84
N CYS A 109 0.05 18.90 25.33
CA CYS A 109 1.28 19.64 25.51
C CYS A 109 1.88 19.38 26.89
N VAL A 110 3.22 19.31 26.96
CA VAL A 110 3.95 19.44 28.23
C VAL A 110 3.63 20.80 28.84
N ASP A 111 3.16 20.78 30.08
CA ASP A 111 2.47 21.87 30.75
C ASP A 111 3.03 22.06 32.16
N VAL A 112 3.26 23.32 32.52
CA VAL A 112 3.46 23.73 33.91
C VAL A 112 2.08 23.92 34.57
N PRO A 113 1.72 23.09 35.58
CA PRO A 113 0.40 23.16 36.21
C PRO A 113 0.06 24.56 36.72
N GLY A 114 -1.08 25.09 36.27
CA GLY A 114 -1.59 26.40 36.68
C GLY A 114 -0.67 27.57 36.32
N GLY A 115 0.31 27.39 35.43
CA GLY A 115 1.29 28.43 35.09
C GLY A 115 2.20 28.83 36.23
N SER A 116 2.40 27.95 37.23
CA SER A 116 3.24 28.24 38.39
C SER A 116 4.67 28.67 38.02
N THR A 117 5.20 29.66 38.72
CA THR A 117 6.61 30.09 38.61
C THR A 117 7.49 29.51 39.71
N ALA A 118 6.95 28.60 40.54
CA ALA A 118 7.69 27.99 41.64
C ALA A 118 8.63 26.87 41.15
N SER A 119 9.83 26.84 41.76
CA SER A 119 10.77 25.73 41.61
C SER A 119 10.26 24.46 42.29
N GLY A 120 10.52 23.30 41.71
CA GLY A 120 10.12 21.99 42.24
C GLY A 120 8.76 21.48 41.76
N VAL A 121 8.03 22.25 40.95
CA VAL A 121 6.71 21.86 40.44
C VAL A 121 6.84 20.73 39.43
N GLN A 122 6.16 19.61 39.69
CA GLN A 122 6.08 18.49 38.74
C GLN A 122 5.25 18.85 37.53
N LEU A 123 5.84 18.65 36.35
CA LEU A 123 5.20 18.92 35.07
C LEU A 123 4.12 17.88 34.79
N GLN A 124 3.18 18.27 33.94
CA GLN A 124 2.08 17.42 33.50
C GLN A 124 1.88 17.56 32.00
N GLN A 125 0.91 16.82 31.46
CA GLN A 125 0.32 17.14 30.16
C GLN A 125 -1.03 17.85 30.32
N TRP A 126 -1.35 18.73 29.39
CA TRP A 126 -2.65 19.40 29.30
C TRP A 126 -3.01 19.69 27.85
N GLY A 127 -4.29 19.90 27.54
CA GLY A 127 -4.73 20.34 26.22
C GLY A 127 -3.91 21.54 25.71
N CYS A 128 -3.42 21.45 24.48
CA CYS A 128 -2.57 22.48 23.89
C CYS A 128 -3.37 23.77 23.64
N GLY A 129 -2.87 24.91 24.13
CA GLY A 129 -3.41 26.23 23.83
C GLY A 129 -2.40 27.10 23.06
N ASP A 130 -2.90 27.96 22.18
CA ASP A 130 -2.07 28.99 21.54
C ASP A 130 -1.82 30.16 22.51
N GLY A 131 -0.61 30.72 22.49
CA GLY A 131 -0.21 31.83 23.36
C GLY A 131 0.01 31.48 24.84
N GLN A 132 -0.16 30.21 25.24
CA GLN A 132 -0.01 29.77 26.62
C GLN A 132 1.47 29.67 27.02
N ALA A 133 1.96 30.67 27.78
CA ALA A 133 3.37 30.74 28.19
C ALA A 133 3.83 29.55 29.04
N ASN A 134 2.92 28.94 29.80
CA ASN A 134 3.18 27.77 30.63
C ASN A 134 3.32 26.45 29.84
N GLN A 135 3.00 26.45 28.54
CA GLN A 135 3.20 25.32 27.60
C GLN A 135 4.26 25.62 26.54
N THR A 136 4.88 26.80 26.61
CA THR A 136 5.84 27.28 25.61
C THR A 136 7.25 27.22 26.17
N TRP A 137 8.20 26.74 25.37
CA TRP A 137 9.55 26.42 25.76
C TRP A 137 10.57 27.04 24.81
N THR A 138 11.71 27.50 25.32
CA THR A 138 12.91 27.78 24.53
C THR A 138 13.94 26.68 24.74
N LEU A 139 14.77 26.43 23.73
CA LEU A 139 15.83 25.42 23.79
C LEU A 139 17.19 26.12 23.84
N THR A 140 17.89 26.01 24.97
CA THR A 140 19.21 26.61 25.16
C THR A 140 20.28 25.51 25.10
N PRO A 141 21.27 25.57 24.21
CA PRO A 141 22.35 24.58 24.15
C PRO A 141 23.04 24.43 25.51
N SER A 142 23.28 23.20 25.96
CA SER A 142 23.80 22.92 27.32
C SER A 142 24.83 21.78 27.38
N GLY A 143 25.49 21.48 26.26
CA GLY A 143 26.50 20.43 26.14
C GLY A 143 26.66 19.96 24.69
N SER A 144 27.43 18.89 24.46
CA SER A 144 27.53 18.27 23.13
C SER A 144 26.24 17.50 22.83
N GLY A 145 25.38 18.08 21.98
CA GLY A 145 24.12 17.46 21.56
C GLY A 145 22.96 17.54 22.55
N THR A 146 23.05 18.38 23.59
CA THR A 146 22.02 18.50 24.64
C THR A 146 21.53 19.92 24.81
N PHE A 147 20.30 20.05 25.30
CA PHE A 147 19.62 21.33 25.52
C PHE A 147 19.01 21.42 26.91
N GLN A 148 19.02 22.61 27.49
CA GLN A 148 18.09 22.99 28.54
C GLN A 148 16.76 23.38 27.88
N ILE A 149 15.66 22.86 28.43
CA ILE A 149 14.30 23.17 27.99
C ILE A 149 13.75 24.19 29.00
N VAL A 150 13.67 25.46 28.60
CA VAL A 150 13.35 26.58 29.50
C VAL A 150 11.91 27.03 29.26
N ASN A 151 11.10 27.07 30.31
CA ASN A 151 9.72 27.53 30.20
C ASN A 151 9.69 29.04 29.94
N VAL A 152 8.88 29.49 28.98
CA VAL A 152 8.73 30.92 28.66
C VAL A 152 8.02 31.69 29.77
N GLY A 153 7.06 31.07 30.47
CA GLY A 153 6.30 31.71 31.54
C GLY A 153 7.11 31.89 32.84
N SER A 154 7.89 30.88 33.24
CA SER A 154 8.62 30.91 34.52
C SER A 154 10.11 31.21 34.42
N GLY A 155 10.73 31.02 33.24
CA GLY A 155 12.19 31.06 33.08
C GLY A 155 12.93 29.88 33.72
N LEU A 156 12.22 28.86 34.22
CA LEU A 156 12.79 27.67 34.85
C LEU A 156 13.01 26.54 33.84
N CYS A 157 13.95 25.65 34.17
CA CYS A 157 14.33 24.52 33.31
C CYS A 157 13.58 23.25 33.68
N VAL A 158 13.18 22.48 32.67
CA VAL A 158 12.77 21.08 32.84
C VAL A 158 13.94 20.29 33.45
N SER A 159 13.66 19.57 34.53
CA SER A 159 14.66 18.87 35.32
C SER A 159 14.17 17.52 35.81
N ASP A 160 15.07 16.56 35.85
CA ASP A 160 14.88 15.35 36.63
C ASP A 160 15.10 15.65 38.13
N LYS A 161 14.05 15.40 38.94
CA LYS A 161 14.02 15.76 40.37
C LYS A 161 15.13 15.04 41.14
N GLY A 162 16.01 15.84 41.75
CA GLY A 162 17.08 15.32 42.61
C GLY A 162 18.23 14.64 41.85
N ALA A 163 18.31 14.78 40.52
CA ALA A 163 19.33 14.14 39.68
C ALA A 163 19.36 12.61 39.86
N SER A 164 18.18 12.01 39.91
CA SER A 164 17.95 10.58 40.10
C SER A 164 18.30 9.78 38.85
N VAL A 165 18.59 8.49 39.06
CA VAL A 165 18.74 7.50 37.98
C VAL A 165 17.63 6.47 38.00
N THR A 166 16.59 6.70 38.81
CA THR A 166 15.52 5.74 39.08
C THR A 166 14.31 6.00 38.18
N SER A 167 13.81 4.96 37.52
CA SER A 167 12.53 5.03 36.80
C SER A 167 11.39 5.39 37.75
N GLY A 168 10.49 6.25 37.29
CA GLY A 168 9.39 6.79 38.10
C GLY A 168 9.71 8.12 38.79
N THR A 169 10.93 8.62 38.69
CA THR A 169 11.27 9.92 39.27
C THR A 169 10.55 11.04 38.53
N ALA A 170 9.96 11.99 39.27
CA ALA A 170 9.22 13.12 38.73
C ALA A 170 10.08 14.01 37.81
N ILE A 171 9.50 14.44 36.69
CA ILE A 171 10.02 15.56 35.90
C ILE A 171 9.41 16.85 36.42
N ILE A 172 10.26 17.78 36.85
CA ILE A 172 9.87 19.06 37.46
C ILE A 172 10.39 20.24 36.63
N GLN A 173 9.98 21.46 36.98
CA GLN A 173 10.75 22.66 36.64
C GLN A 173 11.55 23.16 37.86
N GLU A 174 12.77 23.63 37.65
CA GLU A 174 13.57 24.28 38.69
C GLU A 174 14.62 25.24 38.08
N THR A 175 15.37 25.96 38.91
CA THR A 175 16.39 26.93 38.47
C THR A 175 17.36 26.30 37.47
N CYS A 176 17.49 26.94 36.31
CA CYS A 176 18.43 26.53 35.26
C CYS A 176 19.87 26.52 35.77
N THR A 177 20.56 25.39 35.65
CA THR A 177 21.98 25.20 36.01
C THR A 177 22.62 24.23 35.03
N ALA A 178 23.94 24.26 34.89
CA ALA A 178 24.69 23.40 33.96
C ALA A 178 24.74 21.91 34.37
N ASN A 179 23.96 21.48 35.37
CA ASN A 179 23.95 20.10 35.85
C ASN A 179 23.29 19.15 34.84
N THR A 180 23.78 17.92 34.76
CA THR A 180 23.32 16.91 33.80
C THR A 180 21.86 16.48 33.97
N ASN A 181 21.22 16.78 35.10
CA ASN A 181 19.79 16.51 35.32
C ASN A 181 18.86 17.53 34.64
N LYS A 182 19.41 18.58 34.02
CA LYS A 182 18.68 19.62 33.25
C LYS A 182 19.11 19.67 31.78
N GLN A 183 19.95 18.72 31.38
CA GLN A 183 20.43 18.60 30.02
C GLN A 183 19.67 17.46 29.35
N TRP A 184 19.02 17.75 28.24
CA TRP A 184 18.14 16.82 27.54
C TRP A 184 18.69 16.57 26.14
N ALA A 185 18.97 15.31 25.84
CA ALA A 185 19.24 14.84 24.49
C ALA A 185 17.91 14.63 23.76
N PHE A 186 17.73 15.32 22.64
CA PHE A 186 16.59 15.14 21.74
C PHE A 186 16.91 13.97 20.81
N LYS A 187 16.58 12.74 21.22
CA LYS A 187 16.79 11.53 20.41
C LYS A 187 15.69 11.44 19.36
N PRO A 188 15.98 11.65 18.06
CA PRO A 188 14.96 11.57 17.03
C PRO A 188 14.36 10.17 17.00
N VAL A 189 13.04 10.06 17.03
CA VAL A 189 12.36 8.80 16.80
C VAL A 189 12.48 8.49 15.31
N ALA A 190 13.21 7.43 14.97
CA ALA A 190 13.26 6.91 13.59
C ALA A 190 11.87 6.36 13.25
N GLY A 191 11.04 7.21 12.65
CA GLY A 191 9.66 6.88 12.30
C GLY A 191 8.95 8.12 11.79
N SER A 192 8.54 8.06 10.52
CA SER A 192 7.97 9.12 9.69
C SER A 192 8.99 10.06 9.03
N THR A 193 9.70 9.52 8.04
CA THR A 193 10.19 10.24 6.85
C THR A 193 9.01 10.52 5.92
N THR A 194 7.97 11.19 6.43
CA THR A 194 6.77 11.49 5.64
C THR A 194 6.97 12.75 4.82
N VAL A 195 6.71 12.66 3.53
CA VAL A 195 6.68 13.75 2.55
C VAL A 195 5.22 14.11 2.30
N ALA A 196 4.87 15.39 2.31
CA ALA A 196 3.57 15.87 1.86
C ALA A 196 3.70 17.26 1.24
N ALA A 197 3.22 17.43 0.01
CA ALA A 197 3.30 18.71 -0.71
C ALA A 197 2.58 19.85 0.04
N ASP A 198 1.51 19.54 0.78
CA ASP A 198 0.73 20.47 1.60
C ASP A 198 1.42 20.93 2.90
N GLY A 199 2.59 20.37 3.23
CA GLY A 199 3.34 20.67 4.45
C GLY A 199 2.89 19.92 5.70
N THR A 200 1.96 18.95 5.57
CA THR A 200 1.55 18.07 6.68
C THR A 200 2.55 16.95 6.95
N GLY A 201 3.51 16.73 6.04
CA GLY A 201 4.63 15.83 6.18
C GLY A 201 5.83 16.50 6.86
N ARG A 202 6.79 15.69 7.31
CA ARG A 202 8.09 16.17 7.81
C ARG A 202 8.88 16.91 6.73
N TYR A 203 8.74 16.48 5.48
CA TYR A 203 9.35 17.10 4.30
C TYR A 203 8.26 17.55 3.32
N LYS A 204 8.51 18.63 2.60
CA LYS A 204 7.63 19.09 1.51
C LYS A 204 7.98 18.46 0.16
N THR A 205 9.23 18.04 -0.01
CA THR A 205 9.76 17.46 -1.25
C THR A 205 10.34 16.08 -0.97
N VAL A 206 10.32 15.23 -1.99
CA VAL A 206 10.87 13.88 -1.94
C VAL A 206 12.39 13.95 -1.82
N GLN A 207 13.05 14.86 -2.55
CA GLN A 207 14.50 15.04 -2.48
C GLN A 207 14.97 15.39 -1.07
N ALA A 208 14.27 16.27 -0.35
CA ALA A 208 14.68 16.66 1.00
C ALA A 208 14.63 15.48 2.00
N ALA A 209 13.69 14.55 1.79
CA ALA A 209 13.64 13.33 2.60
C ALA A 209 14.80 12.37 2.29
N ILE A 210 15.18 12.24 1.01
CA ILE A 210 16.34 11.45 0.58
C ILE A 210 17.64 12.06 1.10
N ASP A 211 17.77 13.39 1.04
CA ASP A 211 18.94 14.13 1.54
C ASP A 211 19.15 13.90 3.03
N ALA A 212 18.08 13.75 3.79
CA ALA A 212 18.13 13.46 5.22
C ALA A 212 18.54 12.02 5.57
N VAL A 213 18.50 11.08 4.63
CA VAL A 213 19.03 9.73 4.85
C VAL A 213 20.56 9.80 4.96
N PRO A 214 21.19 9.23 6.01
CA PRO A 214 22.64 9.26 6.16
C PRO A 214 23.37 8.59 4.99
N ALA A 215 24.55 9.09 4.66
CA ALA A 215 25.46 8.38 3.75
C ALA A 215 25.88 7.03 4.36
N ASN A 216 26.10 6.04 3.49
CA ASN A 216 26.45 4.66 3.82
C ASN A 216 25.45 3.99 4.78
N ASN A 217 24.17 4.37 4.65
CA ASN A 217 23.08 3.79 5.41
C ASN A 217 23.09 2.26 5.31
N ALA A 218 23.11 1.58 6.46
CA ALA A 218 23.24 0.12 6.51
C ALA A 218 21.91 -0.63 6.67
N SER A 219 20.78 0.09 6.73
CA SER A 219 19.47 -0.51 7.05
C SER A 219 18.35 0.17 6.27
N ARG A 220 17.27 -0.54 5.96
CA ARG A 220 16.20 0.00 5.12
C ARG A 220 15.55 1.26 5.73
N VAL A 221 15.48 2.33 4.95
CA VAL A 221 14.79 3.57 5.32
C VAL A 221 13.61 3.79 4.38
N THR A 222 12.40 3.79 4.93
CA THR A 222 11.15 4.00 4.18
C THR A 222 10.71 5.45 4.24
N ILE A 223 10.77 6.15 3.10
CA ILE A 223 10.26 7.50 2.90
C ILE A 223 8.82 7.40 2.41
N THR A 224 7.88 7.77 3.26
CA THR A 224 6.44 7.71 2.99
C THR A 224 5.98 8.99 2.31
N ILE A 225 5.32 8.93 1.17
CA ILE A 225 4.95 10.08 0.35
C ILE A 225 3.42 10.13 0.26
N LYS A 226 2.83 11.20 0.78
CA LYS A 226 1.38 11.41 0.72
C LYS A 226 0.91 11.77 -0.69
N PRO A 227 -0.38 11.54 -1.02
CA PRO A 227 -0.99 12.01 -2.25
C PRO A 227 -0.64 13.46 -2.59
N GLY A 228 -0.33 13.70 -3.86
CA GLY A 228 0.08 14.99 -4.40
C GLY A 228 0.98 14.84 -5.62
N THR A 229 1.11 15.94 -6.36
CA THR A 229 2.07 16.09 -7.46
C THR A 229 3.30 16.83 -6.97
N TYR A 230 4.46 16.19 -7.10
CA TYR A 230 5.78 16.65 -6.72
C TYR A 230 6.58 16.97 -7.97
N ARG A 231 6.55 18.24 -8.40
CA ARG A 231 7.33 18.69 -9.56
C ARG A 231 8.77 18.98 -9.15
N GLU A 232 9.63 17.97 -9.22
CA GLU A 232 11.02 18.02 -8.81
C GLU A 232 11.87 16.98 -9.57
N ILE A 233 13.19 17.12 -9.51
CA ILE A 233 14.12 16.06 -9.89
C ILE A 233 14.53 15.32 -8.62
N VAL A 234 14.45 13.99 -8.65
CA VAL A 234 14.81 13.15 -7.52
C VAL A 234 16.08 12.36 -7.83
N THR A 235 17.06 12.38 -6.94
CA THR A 235 18.29 11.59 -7.04
C THR A 235 18.48 10.78 -5.75
N VAL A 236 18.59 9.45 -5.90
CA VAL A 236 19.03 8.52 -4.86
C VAL A 236 20.51 8.19 -5.10
N PRO A 237 21.45 8.83 -4.38
CA PRO A 237 22.87 8.66 -4.63
C PRO A 237 23.37 7.23 -4.35
N ALA A 238 24.46 6.83 -5.00
CA ALA A 238 25.04 5.49 -4.85
C ALA A 238 25.45 5.17 -3.41
N ASN A 239 25.89 6.18 -2.65
CA ASN A 239 26.25 6.05 -1.24
C ASN A 239 25.05 6.09 -0.28
N LYS A 240 23.80 6.02 -0.76
CA LYS A 240 22.60 5.94 0.09
C LYS A 240 21.76 4.70 -0.26
N PRO A 241 22.27 3.50 0.03
CA PRO A 241 21.55 2.26 -0.27
C PRO A 241 20.37 2.04 0.68
N TYR A 242 19.54 1.04 0.34
CA TYR A 242 18.38 0.60 1.12
C TYR A 242 17.29 1.66 1.33
N ILE A 243 17.15 2.63 0.42
CA ILE A 243 16.03 3.57 0.45
C ILE A 243 14.78 2.94 -0.17
N THR A 244 13.63 3.16 0.47
CA THR A 244 12.31 2.83 -0.07
C THR A 244 11.49 4.11 -0.23
N LEU A 245 11.02 4.41 -1.44
CA LEU A 245 10.04 5.46 -1.71
C LEU A 245 8.64 4.87 -1.72
N GLN A 246 7.78 5.40 -0.86
CA GLN A 246 6.56 4.73 -0.48
C GLN A 246 5.33 5.63 -0.61
N GLY A 247 4.60 5.58 -1.72
CA GLY A 247 3.34 6.33 -1.85
C GLY A 247 2.23 5.79 -0.94
N THR A 248 1.41 6.67 -0.35
CA THR A 248 0.28 6.29 0.53
C THR A 248 -1.09 6.56 -0.07
N GLY A 249 -1.17 6.79 -1.37
CA GLY A 249 -2.45 6.89 -2.07
C GLY A 249 -3.16 5.55 -2.12
N ASP A 250 -4.45 5.58 -2.45
CA ASP A 250 -5.23 4.39 -2.71
C ASP A 250 -4.79 3.72 -4.02
N SER A 251 -4.19 4.52 -4.91
CA SER A 251 -3.57 4.09 -6.17
C SER A 251 -2.20 4.77 -6.40
N ALA A 252 -1.44 4.23 -7.35
CA ALA A 252 -0.14 4.81 -7.74
C ALA A 252 -0.27 6.19 -8.42
N ASP A 253 -1.46 6.56 -8.88
CA ASP A 253 -1.78 7.83 -9.55
C ASP A 253 -1.87 9.00 -8.57
N ASP A 254 -2.13 8.69 -7.31
CA ASP A 254 -2.35 9.72 -6.28
C ASP A 254 -1.04 10.40 -5.88
N VAL A 255 0.12 9.75 -6.09
CA VAL A 255 1.45 10.26 -5.74
C VAL A 255 2.29 10.34 -7.02
N VAL A 256 2.51 11.55 -7.53
CA VAL A 256 3.20 11.74 -8.82
C VAL A 256 4.48 12.56 -8.63
N ILE A 257 5.64 12.00 -8.96
CA ILE A 257 6.91 12.72 -9.10
C ILE A 257 7.08 13.05 -10.58
N VAL A 258 7.19 14.34 -10.93
CA VAL A 258 7.14 14.78 -12.33
C VAL A 258 8.17 15.86 -12.68
N ASN A 259 8.71 15.80 -13.90
CA ASN A 259 9.49 16.85 -14.54
C ASN A 259 9.35 16.72 -16.07
N ASN A 260 9.94 17.63 -16.84
CA ASN A 260 9.87 17.71 -18.30
C ASN A 260 11.24 17.93 -18.98
N HIS A 261 12.34 17.49 -18.35
CA HIS A 261 13.65 17.56 -19.00
C HIS A 261 13.69 16.65 -20.24
N HIS A 262 14.38 17.09 -21.29
CA HIS A 262 14.54 16.34 -22.55
C HIS A 262 15.98 16.39 -23.08
N ALA A 263 16.32 15.51 -24.01
CA ALA A 263 17.68 15.30 -24.46
C ALA A 263 18.28 16.46 -25.25
N GLY A 264 17.47 17.28 -25.93
CA GLY A 264 17.97 18.45 -26.65
C GLY A 264 18.74 19.43 -25.76
N ALA A 265 18.34 19.55 -24.49
CA ALA A 265 19.01 20.42 -23.51
C ALA A 265 19.96 19.67 -22.56
N TYR A 266 19.65 18.42 -22.20
CA TYR A 266 20.36 17.70 -21.13
C TYR A 266 21.12 16.44 -21.60
N GLY A 267 20.87 15.99 -22.83
CA GLY A 267 21.18 14.63 -23.27
C GLY A 267 20.25 13.59 -22.63
N THR A 268 20.05 12.45 -23.30
CA THR A 268 19.09 11.41 -22.87
C THR A 268 19.31 10.97 -21.42
N SER A 269 20.54 10.63 -21.03
CA SER A 269 20.79 10.09 -19.68
C SER A 269 20.56 11.11 -18.56
N ASN A 270 20.63 12.43 -18.83
CA ASN A 270 20.39 13.47 -17.84
C ASN A 270 19.00 14.12 -17.97
N SER A 271 18.14 13.61 -18.85
CA SER A 271 16.76 14.10 -18.98
C SER A 271 15.81 13.48 -17.95
N ALA A 272 16.31 12.62 -17.06
CA ALA A 272 15.49 11.86 -16.13
C ALA A 272 14.77 12.72 -15.07
N THR A 273 13.49 12.43 -14.81
CA THR A 273 12.79 12.92 -13.62
C THR A 273 13.39 12.32 -12.34
N ALA A 274 13.73 11.03 -12.35
CA ALA A 274 14.35 10.35 -11.22
C ALA A 274 15.65 9.62 -11.61
N PHE A 275 16.69 9.80 -10.80
CA PHE A 275 17.98 9.13 -10.89
C PHE A 275 18.18 8.20 -9.70
N VAL A 276 18.32 6.90 -9.93
CA VAL A 276 18.44 5.91 -8.86
C VAL A 276 19.74 5.14 -9.00
N HIS A 277 20.70 5.44 -8.11
CA HIS A 277 22.03 4.83 -8.11
C HIS A 277 22.31 3.95 -6.88
N GLY A 278 21.65 4.22 -5.74
CA GLY A 278 21.82 3.44 -4.51
C GLY A 278 21.25 2.03 -4.62
N HIS A 279 22.03 1.01 -4.27
CA HIS A 279 21.60 -0.40 -4.35
C HIS A 279 20.51 -0.75 -3.32
N ASP A 280 19.79 -1.86 -3.56
CA ASP A 280 18.67 -2.35 -2.74
C ASP A 280 17.51 -1.33 -2.61
N PHE A 281 17.40 -0.44 -3.59
CA PHE A 281 16.35 0.56 -3.71
C PHE A 281 14.99 -0.08 -3.93
N VAL A 282 13.95 0.54 -3.36
CA VAL A 282 12.56 0.20 -3.68
C VAL A 282 11.74 1.45 -3.96
N ALA A 283 10.84 1.38 -4.95
CA ALA A 283 9.72 2.29 -5.09
C ALA A 283 8.40 1.51 -5.13
N ALA A 284 7.36 2.05 -4.50
CA ALA A 284 6.04 1.47 -4.60
C ALA A 284 4.87 2.45 -4.45
N ASN A 285 3.80 2.15 -5.20
CA ASN A 285 2.52 2.87 -5.22
C ASN A 285 2.67 4.37 -5.47
N LEU A 286 3.43 4.68 -6.50
CA LEU A 286 3.66 6.05 -6.93
C LEU A 286 3.91 6.06 -8.43
N SER A 287 3.75 7.23 -9.03
CA SER A 287 4.06 7.52 -10.42
C SER A 287 5.35 8.33 -10.50
N ILE A 288 6.23 7.95 -11.45
CA ILE A 288 7.37 8.76 -11.88
C ILE A 288 7.11 9.11 -13.34
N SER A 289 6.98 10.39 -13.63
CA SER A 289 6.56 10.89 -14.94
C SER A 289 7.60 11.83 -15.53
N ASN A 290 7.84 11.71 -16.84
CA ASN A 290 8.37 12.81 -17.62
C ASN A 290 7.25 13.36 -18.49
N ASP A 291 6.81 14.59 -18.22
CA ASP A 291 5.69 15.24 -18.91
C ASP A 291 6.14 16.18 -20.04
N PHE A 292 7.30 15.90 -20.63
CA PHE A 292 7.80 16.64 -21.79
C PHE A 292 6.85 16.50 -23.00
N ASP A 293 6.47 17.63 -23.58
CA ASP A 293 5.68 17.70 -24.81
C ASP A 293 6.59 17.58 -26.03
N GLU A 294 6.61 16.41 -26.68
CA GLU A 294 7.44 16.14 -27.86
C GLU A 294 7.14 17.06 -29.04
N ALA A 295 5.92 17.62 -29.13
CA ALA A 295 5.53 18.54 -30.20
C ALA A 295 6.11 19.96 -30.02
N SER A 296 6.73 20.24 -28.87
CA SER A 296 7.32 21.54 -28.56
C SER A 296 8.70 21.79 -29.19
N VAL A 297 9.33 20.76 -29.77
CA VAL A 297 10.67 20.84 -30.39
C VAL A 297 10.74 19.99 -31.67
N ASP A 298 11.68 20.32 -32.57
CA ASP A 298 11.89 19.56 -33.82
C ASP A 298 12.86 18.37 -33.67
N SER A 299 13.65 18.33 -32.59
CA SER A 299 14.65 17.27 -32.35
C SER A 299 15.02 17.15 -30.87
N GLY A 300 15.61 16.01 -30.49
CA GLY A 300 16.03 15.75 -29.11
C GLY A 300 14.87 15.41 -28.18
N HIS A 301 13.90 14.64 -28.67
CA HIS A 301 12.64 14.33 -27.98
C HIS A 301 12.78 13.37 -26.79
N GLN A 302 13.93 12.68 -26.64
CA GLN A 302 14.12 11.69 -25.59
C GLN A 302 13.96 12.31 -24.19
N ALA A 303 13.04 11.77 -23.39
CA ALA A 303 12.64 12.36 -22.12
C ALA A 303 12.41 11.25 -21.08
N VAL A 304 13.45 11.00 -20.27
CA VAL A 304 13.47 9.86 -19.36
C VAL A 304 12.60 10.15 -18.13
N ALA A 305 11.75 9.21 -17.72
CA ALA A 305 11.07 9.28 -16.43
C ALA A 305 11.98 8.74 -15.32
N LEU A 306 12.56 7.56 -15.53
CA LEU A 306 13.44 6.90 -14.57
C LEU A 306 14.76 6.46 -15.21
N HIS A 307 15.87 6.97 -14.68
CA HIS A 307 17.22 6.47 -14.93
C HIS A 307 17.66 5.58 -13.75
N LEU A 308 17.63 4.27 -13.98
CA LEU A 308 17.98 3.26 -12.99
C LEU A 308 19.38 2.69 -13.24
N SER A 309 20.30 2.96 -12.32
CA SER A 309 21.65 2.38 -12.28
C SER A 309 21.89 1.49 -11.05
N ALA A 310 20.90 1.39 -10.15
CA ALA A 310 21.00 0.62 -8.92
C ALA A 310 20.96 -0.89 -9.16
N ASP A 311 21.82 -1.61 -8.42
CA ASP A 311 21.73 -3.05 -8.29
C ASP A 311 20.65 -3.45 -7.28
N ARG A 312 19.96 -4.57 -7.53
CA ARG A 312 18.87 -5.11 -6.70
C ARG A 312 17.70 -4.15 -6.44
N ALA A 313 17.27 -3.43 -7.48
CA ALA A 313 16.13 -2.51 -7.38
C ALA A 313 14.79 -3.23 -7.52
N THR A 314 13.79 -2.89 -6.69
CA THR A 314 12.41 -3.39 -6.84
C THR A 314 11.44 -2.24 -7.09
N LEU A 315 10.59 -2.35 -8.12
CA LEU A 315 9.51 -1.42 -8.41
C LEU A 315 8.19 -2.19 -8.35
N SER A 316 7.30 -1.84 -7.42
CA SER A 316 6.06 -2.59 -7.16
C SER A 316 4.85 -1.67 -7.18
N ASN A 317 3.86 -1.94 -8.04
CA ASN A 317 2.73 -1.02 -8.23
C ASN A 317 3.20 0.41 -8.51
N VAL A 318 4.14 0.56 -9.44
CA VAL A 318 4.67 1.86 -9.87
C VAL A 318 4.16 2.16 -11.27
N ARG A 319 3.97 3.45 -11.57
CA ARG A 319 3.74 3.92 -12.93
C ARG A 319 4.95 4.68 -13.44
N LEU A 320 5.50 4.28 -14.58
CA LEU A 320 6.55 5.03 -15.28
C LEU A 320 5.92 5.63 -16.53
N LEU A 321 5.78 6.95 -16.55
CA LEU A 321 5.01 7.68 -17.57
C LEU A 321 5.93 8.56 -18.40
N GLY A 322 5.79 8.50 -19.72
CA GLY A 322 6.60 9.28 -20.66
C GLY A 322 6.21 9.01 -22.11
N ASP A 323 7.06 9.44 -23.03
CA ASP A 323 6.93 9.20 -24.46
C ASP A 323 8.17 8.46 -24.99
N GLN A 324 9.09 9.15 -25.65
CA GLN A 324 10.34 8.54 -26.10
C GLN A 324 11.32 8.39 -24.93
N ASP A 325 11.90 7.18 -24.79
CA ASP A 325 12.92 6.83 -23.80
C ASP A 325 12.43 6.88 -22.31
N THR A 326 11.19 6.50 -22.01
CA THR A 326 10.60 6.58 -20.65
C THR A 326 11.47 5.94 -19.54
N PHE A 327 12.01 4.74 -19.74
CA PHE A 327 12.70 3.97 -18.69
C PHE A 327 14.08 3.45 -19.12
N LEU A 328 15.12 4.06 -18.57
CA LEU A 328 16.52 3.66 -18.75
C LEU A 328 16.96 2.67 -17.67
N VAL A 329 17.17 1.41 -18.05
CA VAL A 329 17.79 0.37 -17.23
C VAL A 329 19.29 0.28 -17.58
N ASN A 330 20.11 1.04 -16.86
CA ASN A 330 21.52 1.22 -17.18
C ASN A 330 22.35 -0.06 -16.98
N ASP A 331 23.56 -0.12 -17.56
CA ASP A 331 24.41 -1.31 -17.67
C ASP A 331 24.76 -1.96 -16.32
N GLY A 332 24.74 -1.25 -15.20
CA GLY A 332 24.99 -1.82 -13.87
C GLY A 332 23.77 -2.42 -13.16
N ALA A 333 22.56 -2.16 -13.67
CA ALA A 333 21.34 -2.41 -12.91
C ALA A 333 20.85 -3.86 -13.00
N ARG A 334 20.28 -4.34 -11.89
CA ARG A 334 19.38 -5.50 -11.84
C ARG A 334 18.07 -5.07 -11.18
N ALA A 335 16.95 -5.26 -11.86
CA ALA A 335 15.67 -4.71 -11.45
C ALA A 335 14.52 -5.70 -11.57
N TYR A 336 13.65 -5.72 -10.56
CA TYR A 336 12.38 -6.45 -10.58
C TYR A 336 11.23 -5.46 -10.56
N ILE A 337 10.45 -5.45 -11.63
CA ILE A 337 9.30 -4.57 -11.85
C ILE A 337 8.06 -5.46 -11.83
N VAL A 338 7.19 -5.28 -10.83
CA VAL A 338 6.05 -6.17 -10.59
C VAL A 338 4.75 -5.40 -10.40
N ASN A 339 3.65 -5.92 -10.95
CA ASN A 339 2.32 -5.31 -10.86
C ASN A 339 2.33 -3.82 -11.23
N SER A 340 3.16 -3.43 -12.19
CA SER A 340 3.46 -2.04 -12.50
C SER A 340 2.97 -1.69 -13.90
N TYR A 341 2.97 -0.40 -14.21
CA TYR A 341 2.56 0.13 -15.51
C TYR A 341 3.70 0.98 -16.08
N VAL A 342 4.05 0.76 -17.34
CA VAL A 342 5.05 1.56 -18.06
C VAL A 342 4.46 1.96 -19.40
N GLU A 343 4.48 3.26 -19.71
CA GLU A 343 4.03 3.76 -21.01
C GLU A 343 5.08 4.55 -21.78
N GLY A 344 4.92 4.58 -23.10
CA GLY A 344 5.72 5.41 -23.97
C GLY A 344 5.48 5.14 -25.45
N THR A 345 6.39 5.64 -26.29
CA THR A 345 6.31 5.57 -27.75
C THR A 345 7.53 4.85 -28.35
N VAL A 346 8.64 5.57 -28.53
CA VAL A 346 9.88 5.05 -29.12
C VAL A 346 10.85 4.66 -28.01
N ASP A 347 11.33 3.42 -28.05
CA ASP A 347 12.40 2.88 -27.20
C ASP A 347 12.14 3.06 -25.70
N PHE A 348 10.88 3.06 -25.28
CA PHE A 348 10.50 3.53 -23.95
C PHE A 348 10.95 2.60 -22.81
N VAL A 349 11.42 1.38 -23.10
CA VAL A 349 12.23 0.56 -22.19
C VAL A 349 13.58 0.26 -22.84
N PHE A 350 14.67 0.83 -22.33
CA PHE A 350 15.97 0.75 -23.00
C PHE A 350 17.16 0.62 -22.03
N GLY A 351 18.31 0.22 -22.58
CA GLY A 351 19.57 0.05 -21.82
C GLY A 351 20.09 -1.39 -21.72
N GLY A 352 21.20 -1.58 -21.02
CA GLY A 352 21.95 -2.85 -20.97
C GLY A 352 21.92 -3.58 -19.62
N GLY A 353 21.09 -3.11 -18.68
CA GLY A 353 20.85 -3.78 -17.41
C GLY A 353 20.02 -5.07 -17.55
N THR A 354 19.81 -5.75 -16.43
CA THR A 354 18.93 -6.91 -16.35
C THR A 354 17.62 -6.49 -15.69
N ALA A 355 16.50 -6.58 -16.39
CA ALA A 355 15.19 -6.19 -15.86
C ALA A 355 14.14 -7.27 -16.12
N VAL A 356 13.35 -7.56 -15.08
CA VAL A 356 12.20 -8.46 -15.17
C VAL A 356 10.94 -7.66 -14.91
N PHE A 357 10.04 -7.65 -15.90
CA PHE A 357 8.68 -7.11 -15.79
C PHE A 357 7.74 -8.30 -15.57
N ASP A 358 7.18 -8.43 -14.37
CA ASP A 358 6.31 -9.55 -13.98
C ASP A 358 4.91 -9.04 -13.68
N ASN A 359 3.89 -9.69 -14.25
CA ASN A 359 2.48 -9.31 -14.11
C ASN A 359 2.24 -7.79 -14.28
N SER A 360 2.94 -7.18 -15.23
CA SER A 360 2.94 -5.73 -15.44
C SER A 360 2.27 -5.38 -16.76
N GLU A 361 1.85 -4.13 -16.90
CA GLU A 361 1.32 -3.58 -18.13
C GLU A 361 2.37 -2.69 -18.79
N ILE A 362 2.62 -2.95 -20.08
CA ILE A 362 3.53 -2.18 -20.91
C ILE A 362 2.67 -1.61 -22.03
N HIS A 363 2.41 -0.31 -21.95
CA HIS A 363 1.41 0.36 -22.75
C HIS A 363 2.05 1.28 -23.80
N GLU A 364 1.81 0.99 -25.07
CA GLU A 364 2.30 1.82 -26.15
C GLU A 364 1.29 2.91 -26.55
N LYS A 365 1.70 4.17 -26.46
CA LYS A 365 0.86 5.32 -26.82
C LYS A 365 0.66 5.43 -28.34
N ALA A 366 -0.34 6.20 -28.74
CA ALA A 366 -0.84 6.27 -30.12
C ALA A 366 0.20 6.52 -31.23
N ARG A 367 1.31 7.22 -30.93
CA ARG A 367 2.41 7.44 -31.89
C ARG A 367 3.07 6.13 -32.34
N GLY A 368 3.08 5.12 -31.48
CA GLY A 368 3.75 3.84 -31.68
C GLY A 368 5.27 3.94 -31.74
N GLY A 369 5.93 2.80 -31.91
CA GLY A 369 7.38 2.73 -32.03
C GLY A 369 7.93 1.32 -31.84
N SER A 370 9.13 1.27 -31.29
CA SER A 370 9.70 0.03 -30.74
C SER A 370 9.55 0.09 -29.23
N LEU A 371 8.94 -0.93 -28.62
CA LEU A 371 8.77 -0.96 -27.16
C LEU A 371 10.11 -0.99 -26.43
N THR A 372 11.07 -1.73 -26.98
CA THR A 372 12.38 -1.92 -26.35
C THR A 372 13.56 -1.55 -27.24
N ALA A 373 14.58 -0.94 -26.63
CA ALA A 373 15.90 -0.77 -27.23
C ALA A 373 16.99 -1.29 -26.28
N ALA A 374 17.12 -2.62 -26.22
CA ALA A 374 18.10 -3.25 -25.34
C ALA A 374 19.54 -3.06 -25.86
N SER A 375 20.49 -2.91 -24.95
CA SER A 375 21.93 -2.81 -25.22
C SER A 375 22.76 -3.76 -24.36
N THR A 376 22.16 -4.89 -23.98
CA THR A 376 22.78 -5.96 -23.19
C THR A 376 24.13 -6.35 -23.78
N ALA A 377 25.18 -6.32 -22.96
CA ALA A 377 26.51 -6.74 -23.40
C ALA A 377 26.58 -8.25 -23.66
N ALA A 378 27.43 -8.69 -24.59
CA ALA A 378 27.68 -10.10 -24.89
C ALA A 378 28.07 -10.93 -23.65
N THR A 379 28.79 -10.32 -22.72
CA THR A 379 29.23 -10.95 -21.46
C THR A 379 28.11 -11.20 -20.46
N LYS A 380 26.93 -10.61 -20.67
CA LYS A 380 25.76 -10.79 -19.81
C LYS A 380 24.80 -11.81 -20.39
N THR A 381 24.41 -12.77 -19.55
CA THR A 381 23.42 -13.79 -19.91
C THR A 381 22.02 -13.21 -20.11
N TYR A 382 21.60 -12.27 -19.26
CA TYR A 382 20.22 -11.78 -19.19
C TYR A 382 20.13 -10.27 -19.40
N GLY A 383 19.22 -9.86 -20.28
CA GLY A 383 18.77 -8.48 -20.50
C GLY A 383 17.36 -8.30 -19.96
N PHE A 384 16.38 -8.10 -20.85
CA PHE A 384 14.99 -7.86 -20.45
C PHE A 384 14.12 -9.12 -20.55
N LEU A 385 13.27 -9.32 -19.55
CA LEU A 385 12.23 -10.35 -19.53
C LEU A 385 10.89 -9.71 -19.21
N PHE A 386 9.93 -9.87 -20.11
CA PHE A 386 8.53 -9.58 -19.89
C PHE A 386 7.83 -10.91 -19.62
N TYR A 387 7.45 -11.13 -18.37
CA TYR A 387 6.91 -12.38 -17.86
C TYR A 387 5.47 -12.17 -17.43
N LYS A 388 4.55 -12.99 -17.96
CA LYS A 388 3.11 -12.95 -17.59
C LYS A 388 2.51 -11.54 -17.63
N SER A 389 3.02 -10.71 -18.53
CA SER A 389 2.70 -9.29 -18.60
C SER A 389 1.73 -9.02 -19.75
N ARG A 390 1.11 -7.85 -19.74
CA ARG A 390 0.21 -7.41 -20.80
C ARG A 390 0.86 -6.30 -21.60
N ILE A 391 1.02 -6.52 -22.90
CA ILE A 391 1.43 -5.50 -23.85
C ILE A 391 0.17 -4.92 -24.48
N THR A 392 -0.20 -3.71 -24.06
CA THR A 392 -1.39 -2.97 -24.53
C THR A 392 -0.95 -1.79 -25.39
N ALA A 393 -1.85 -1.22 -26.17
CA ALA A 393 -1.51 -0.10 -27.03
C ALA A 393 -2.74 0.71 -27.47
N ASP A 394 -2.55 2.01 -27.59
CA ASP A 394 -3.42 2.93 -28.35
C ASP A 394 -2.96 3.07 -29.82
N ALA A 395 -1.76 2.59 -30.14
CA ALA A 395 -1.19 2.61 -31.48
C ALA A 395 -2.00 1.75 -32.48
N ALA A 396 -1.91 2.09 -33.76
CA ALA A 396 -2.66 1.40 -34.81
C ALA A 396 -2.23 -0.08 -34.95
N ASN A 397 -3.17 -0.94 -35.37
CA ASN A 397 -2.87 -2.36 -35.56
C ASN A 397 -1.69 -2.58 -36.54
N GLY A 398 -0.73 -3.39 -36.13
CA GLY A 398 0.48 -3.67 -36.92
C GLY A 398 1.43 -2.48 -37.11
N SER A 399 1.33 -1.42 -36.29
CA SER A 399 2.23 -0.25 -36.38
C SER A 399 3.51 -0.36 -35.57
N SER A 400 3.67 -1.40 -34.75
CA SER A 400 4.63 -1.39 -33.65
C SER A 400 5.56 -2.61 -33.60
N TYR A 401 6.74 -2.42 -33.01
CA TYR A 401 7.76 -3.47 -32.85
C TYR A 401 7.93 -3.83 -31.37
N LEU A 402 8.14 -5.11 -31.08
CA LEU A 402 8.52 -5.59 -29.74
C LEU A 402 9.89 -5.02 -29.29
N GLY A 403 10.78 -4.75 -30.24
CA GLY A 403 12.07 -4.12 -29.93
C GLY A 403 13.05 -4.05 -31.09
N ARG A 404 14.17 -3.37 -30.80
CA ARG A 404 15.32 -3.23 -31.70
C ARG A 404 16.65 -3.23 -30.93
N PRO A 405 17.77 -3.65 -31.53
CA PRO A 405 19.03 -3.84 -30.81
C PRO A 405 19.89 -2.57 -30.80
N TRP A 406 19.89 -1.83 -29.68
CA TRP A 406 20.78 -0.67 -29.54
C TRP A 406 22.27 -1.07 -29.51
N ARG A 407 22.59 -2.29 -29.09
CA ARG A 407 23.89 -2.95 -29.29
C ARG A 407 23.70 -4.36 -29.84
N ALA A 408 24.71 -4.90 -30.52
CA ALA A 408 24.64 -6.17 -31.24
C ALA A 408 24.04 -7.34 -30.45
N ASP A 409 24.48 -7.55 -29.19
CA ASP A 409 24.07 -8.69 -28.35
C ASP A 409 22.86 -8.41 -27.43
N ALA A 410 22.07 -7.39 -27.77
CA ALA A 410 20.83 -7.01 -27.09
C ALA A 410 19.96 -8.24 -26.79
N GLN A 411 19.39 -8.32 -25.59
CA GLN A 411 18.61 -9.49 -25.17
C GLN A 411 17.26 -9.06 -24.64
N VAL A 412 16.21 -9.62 -25.23
CA VAL A 412 14.82 -9.37 -24.85
C VAL A 412 14.03 -10.66 -25.00
N VAL A 413 13.26 -11.02 -23.97
CA VAL A 413 12.35 -12.16 -24.00
C VAL A 413 10.96 -11.72 -23.58
N TYR A 414 9.95 -12.01 -24.41
CA TYR A 414 8.54 -11.92 -24.03
C TYR A 414 8.01 -13.33 -23.79
N ARG A 415 7.55 -13.61 -22.56
CA ARG A 415 7.19 -14.95 -22.12
C ARG A 415 5.84 -14.96 -21.43
N GLU A 416 4.97 -15.88 -21.85
CA GLU A 416 3.63 -16.10 -21.27
C GLU A 416 2.82 -14.80 -21.19
N SER A 417 3.07 -13.86 -22.11
CA SER A 417 2.52 -12.51 -22.09
C SER A 417 1.49 -12.32 -23.19
N SER A 418 0.51 -11.42 -22.98
CA SER A 418 -0.50 -11.10 -24.00
C SER A 418 -0.05 -9.90 -24.84
N LEU A 419 -0.11 -10.00 -26.16
CA LEU A 419 0.34 -8.98 -27.12
C LEU A 419 -0.84 -8.34 -27.86
N SER A 420 -0.97 -7.01 -27.77
CA SER A 420 -1.93 -6.20 -28.52
C SER A 420 -1.79 -6.35 -30.05
N ALA A 421 -2.90 -6.14 -30.76
CA ALA A 421 -2.94 -6.09 -32.23
C ALA A 421 -2.03 -5.01 -32.86
N ALA A 422 -1.58 -4.03 -32.08
CA ALA A 422 -0.59 -3.04 -32.52
C ALA A 422 0.76 -3.67 -32.90
N ILE A 423 1.13 -4.80 -32.29
CA ILE A 423 2.40 -5.47 -32.59
C ILE A 423 2.35 -6.12 -33.98
N ARG A 424 3.36 -5.83 -34.80
CA ARG A 424 3.53 -6.45 -36.13
C ARG A 424 3.64 -7.96 -36.03
N THR A 425 2.72 -8.68 -36.66
CA THR A 425 2.72 -10.15 -36.65
C THR A 425 3.81 -10.73 -37.55
N GLY A 426 4.03 -10.15 -38.75
CA GLY A 426 5.01 -10.64 -39.73
C GLY A 426 6.47 -10.27 -39.46
N GLN A 427 6.72 -9.12 -38.82
CA GLN A 427 8.06 -8.60 -38.51
C GLN A 427 8.01 -7.79 -37.20
N PRO A 428 7.95 -8.44 -36.02
CA PRO A 428 7.84 -7.73 -34.74
C PRO A 428 9.16 -7.13 -34.26
N TRP A 429 10.29 -7.50 -34.85
CA TRP A 429 11.61 -6.98 -34.49
C TRP A 429 12.17 -6.14 -35.64
N THR A 430 12.91 -5.09 -35.34
CA THR A 430 13.53 -4.23 -36.36
C THR A 430 14.99 -3.96 -36.04
N ASP A 431 15.77 -3.61 -37.07
CA ASP A 431 17.16 -3.21 -36.92
C ASP A 431 17.29 -1.82 -36.28
N MET A 432 18.45 -1.55 -35.70
CA MET A 432 18.82 -0.22 -35.22
C MET A 432 20.21 0.12 -35.74
N SER A 433 20.27 1.08 -36.67
CA SER A 433 21.50 1.44 -37.38
C SER A 433 22.15 0.20 -38.01
N SER A 434 23.41 -0.13 -37.68
CA SER A 434 24.10 -1.31 -38.21
C SER A 434 23.88 -2.60 -37.41
N ASN A 435 23.17 -2.54 -36.28
CA ASN A 435 22.86 -3.72 -35.48
C ASN A 435 21.59 -4.38 -36.02
N THR A 436 21.68 -5.67 -36.35
CA THR A 436 20.56 -6.42 -36.92
C THR A 436 19.80 -7.18 -35.84
N TRP A 437 18.47 -7.27 -35.96
CA TRP A 437 17.66 -8.01 -35.00
C TRP A 437 17.97 -9.51 -34.99
N GLN A 438 18.45 -10.07 -36.11
CA GLN A 438 18.85 -11.47 -36.23
C GLN A 438 20.13 -11.79 -35.46
N ALA A 439 21.04 -10.82 -35.32
CA ALA A 439 22.26 -10.98 -34.51
C ALA A 439 21.96 -10.83 -33.00
N ALA A 440 20.85 -10.18 -32.66
CA ALA A 440 20.42 -10.00 -31.28
C ALA A 440 19.77 -11.27 -30.70
N ARG A 441 19.66 -11.30 -29.37
CA ARG A 441 19.08 -12.41 -28.60
C ARG A 441 17.61 -12.11 -28.27
N PHE A 442 16.80 -11.98 -29.30
CA PHE A 442 15.36 -11.73 -29.16
C PHE A 442 14.58 -13.03 -29.27
N SER A 443 13.66 -13.27 -28.34
CA SER A 443 12.86 -14.50 -28.35
C SER A 443 11.50 -14.33 -27.68
N GLU A 444 10.60 -15.23 -28.02
CA GLU A 444 9.25 -15.31 -27.45
C GLU A 444 8.95 -16.71 -26.92
N TYR A 445 8.01 -16.81 -25.98
CA TYR A 445 7.54 -18.12 -25.50
C TYR A 445 6.09 -18.07 -25.04
N LYS A 446 5.23 -18.85 -25.70
CA LYS A 446 3.80 -19.03 -25.33
C LYS A 446 3.06 -17.71 -25.09
N ASN A 447 3.37 -16.69 -25.88
CA ASN A 447 2.62 -15.44 -25.88
C ASN A 447 1.24 -15.63 -26.53
N THR A 448 0.26 -14.84 -26.10
CA THR A 448 -1.13 -14.86 -26.59
C THR A 448 -1.55 -13.48 -27.11
N GLY A 449 -2.76 -13.34 -27.63
CA GLY A 449 -3.29 -12.08 -28.14
C GLY A 449 -3.04 -11.86 -29.64
N ALA A 450 -3.67 -10.84 -30.20
CA ALA A 450 -3.71 -10.59 -31.64
C ALA A 450 -2.35 -10.19 -32.26
N GLY A 451 -1.43 -9.66 -31.45
CA GLY A 451 -0.05 -9.37 -31.86
C GLY A 451 0.90 -10.55 -31.76
N ALA A 452 0.46 -11.68 -31.19
CA ALA A 452 1.25 -12.89 -31.05
C ALA A 452 1.13 -13.77 -32.29
N GLY A 453 2.16 -14.57 -32.53
CA GLY A 453 2.21 -15.51 -33.64
C GLY A 453 3.56 -16.22 -33.71
N VAL A 454 3.69 -17.15 -34.65
CA VAL A 454 4.92 -17.91 -34.89
C VAL A 454 5.25 -17.83 -36.38
N ASN A 455 6.45 -17.38 -36.71
CA ASN A 455 7.01 -17.38 -38.07
C ASN A 455 8.55 -17.24 -38.04
N GLY A 456 9.19 -17.23 -39.21
CA GLY A 456 10.65 -17.15 -39.33
C GLY A 456 11.30 -15.88 -38.76
N ASN A 457 10.52 -14.81 -38.56
CA ASN A 457 10.97 -13.56 -37.96
C ASN A 457 10.63 -13.47 -36.46
N ARG A 458 10.21 -14.57 -35.83
CA ARG A 458 9.79 -14.63 -34.41
C ARG A 458 10.46 -15.80 -33.69
N PRO A 459 11.74 -15.69 -33.31
CA PRO A 459 12.43 -16.77 -32.64
C PRO A 459 11.66 -17.25 -31.39
N GLN A 460 11.36 -18.54 -31.33
CA GLN A 460 10.63 -19.14 -30.21
C GLN A 460 11.59 -19.92 -29.30
N LEU A 461 11.42 -19.77 -27.99
CA LEU A 461 12.06 -20.67 -27.04
C LEU A 461 11.33 -22.02 -27.02
N THR A 462 12.09 -23.10 -26.90
CA THR A 462 11.55 -24.41 -26.48
C THR A 462 11.22 -24.40 -24.99
N ASP A 463 10.42 -25.36 -24.51
CA ASP A 463 10.11 -25.51 -23.08
C ASP A 463 11.39 -25.64 -22.22
N ALA A 464 12.40 -26.37 -22.70
CA ALA A 464 13.68 -26.54 -22.01
C ALA A 464 14.50 -25.23 -21.96
N GLN A 465 14.49 -24.44 -23.04
CA GLN A 465 15.11 -23.12 -23.04
C GLN A 465 14.34 -22.15 -22.11
N ALA A 466 13.01 -22.13 -22.19
CA ALA A 466 12.15 -21.28 -21.37
C ALA A 466 12.31 -21.55 -19.86
N ALA A 467 12.64 -22.78 -19.45
CA ALA A 467 13.01 -23.11 -18.08
C ALA A 467 14.24 -22.34 -17.58
N ASN A 468 15.08 -21.79 -18.47
CA ASN A 468 16.19 -20.88 -18.15
C ASN A 468 15.80 -19.40 -18.17
N HIS A 469 14.60 -19.05 -18.61
CA HIS A 469 14.08 -17.69 -18.64
C HIS A 469 12.95 -17.49 -17.62
N THR A 470 13.31 -17.56 -16.34
CA THR A 470 12.42 -17.26 -15.22
C THR A 470 12.86 -15.98 -14.49
N PRO A 471 11.95 -15.25 -13.84
CA PRO A 471 12.29 -14.13 -12.97
C PRO A 471 13.44 -14.44 -12.00
N GLN A 472 13.38 -15.59 -11.32
CA GLN A 472 14.39 -16.00 -10.35
C GLN A 472 15.78 -16.14 -10.97
N LYS A 473 15.88 -16.70 -12.18
CA LYS A 473 17.17 -16.88 -12.87
C LYS A 473 17.78 -15.58 -13.35
N TYR A 474 16.94 -14.66 -13.84
CA TYR A 474 17.38 -13.33 -14.27
C TYR A 474 17.94 -12.53 -13.10
N LEU A 475 17.29 -12.61 -11.94
CA LEU A 475 17.57 -11.73 -10.79
C LEU A 475 18.68 -12.28 -9.89
N ALA A 476 18.84 -13.60 -9.82
CA ALA A 476 19.80 -14.26 -8.93
C ALA A 476 21.21 -13.65 -8.98
N GLY A 477 21.72 -13.32 -10.17
CA GLY A 477 23.11 -12.89 -10.35
C GLY A 477 24.11 -13.81 -9.64
N ALA A 478 25.20 -13.25 -9.14
CA ALA A 478 26.20 -14.00 -8.37
C ALA A 478 25.87 -14.10 -6.86
N ASP A 479 24.94 -13.27 -6.37
CA ASP A 479 24.59 -13.12 -4.95
C ASP A 479 23.30 -13.87 -4.55
N GLY A 480 22.64 -14.54 -5.50
CA GLY A 480 21.40 -15.27 -5.26
C GLY A 480 20.18 -14.38 -5.02
N TRP A 481 20.22 -13.10 -5.41
CA TRP A 481 19.13 -12.17 -5.17
C TRP A 481 17.81 -12.66 -5.78
N ASN A 482 16.80 -12.84 -4.92
CA ASN A 482 15.49 -13.33 -5.33
C ASN A 482 14.37 -12.49 -4.69
N PRO A 483 13.95 -11.40 -5.35
CA PRO A 483 12.82 -10.61 -4.90
C PRO A 483 11.46 -11.23 -5.30
N VAL A 484 11.45 -12.34 -6.06
CA VAL A 484 10.24 -12.97 -6.59
C VAL A 484 9.49 -13.64 -5.44
N GLY A 485 8.30 -13.14 -5.12
CA GLY A 485 7.53 -13.55 -3.94
C GLY A 485 7.99 -12.92 -2.62
N SER A 486 9.01 -12.06 -2.65
CA SER A 486 9.48 -11.29 -1.49
C SER A 486 8.74 -9.96 -1.38
N THR A 487 8.12 -9.69 -0.23
CA THR A 487 7.45 -8.42 0.08
C THR A 487 8.50 -7.34 0.43
N VAL A 488 9.13 -6.68 -0.54
CA VAL A 488 10.10 -5.60 -0.24
C VAL A 488 9.58 -4.27 -0.76
N GLY A 489 9.41 -3.31 0.18
CA GLY A 489 9.19 -1.87 -0.01
C GLY A 489 7.93 -1.45 -0.77
N SER A 490 6.92 -2.29 -0.71
CA SER A 490 5.58 -2.02 -1.18
C SER A 490 4.87 -0.96 -0.32
N ALA A 491 4.13 -0.01 -0.94
CA ALA A 491 2.89 0.42 -0.27
C ALA A 491 2.17 -0.85 -0.11
N PRO A 492 1.77 -1.14 1.13
CA PRO A 492 1.50 -2.47 1.61
C PRO A 492 1.18 -3.28 0.38
N THR A 493 2.17 -4.06 -0.09
CA THR A 493 1.86 -5.07 -1.08
C THR A 493 0.67 -5.67 -0.40
N THR A 494 -0.35 -5.92 -1.16
CA THR A 494 -1.21 -6.98 -0.75
C THR A 494 -0.25 -8.20 -0.59
N SER A 495 0.57 -8.33 0.50
CA SER A 495 0.25 -9.10 1.70
C SER A 495 -1.09 -9.64 1.34
N ALA A 496 -1.10 -10.77 0.62
CA ALA A 496 -2.32 -11.24 -0.03
C ALA A 496 -3.41 -10.97 0.98
N ARG A 497 -4.32 -10.02 0.67
CA ARG A 497 -4.92 -9.11 1.67
C ARG A 497 -5.12 -9.91 2.94
N THR A 498 -4.40 -9.60 4.03
CA THR A 498 -4.44 -10.52 5.18
C THR A 498 -5.86 -10.53 5.70
N TRP A 499 -6.55 -11.61 5.40
CA TRP A 499 -7.96 -11.71 5.67
C TRP A 499 -8.13 -12.07 7.13
N SER A 500 -8.91 -11.26 7.86
CA SER A 500 -9.18 -11.53 9.25
C SER A 500 -9.72 -12.95 9.44
N SER A 501 -9.42 -13.58 10.56
CA SER A 501 -10.08 -14.83 10.99
C SER A 501 -11.32 -14.57 11.84
N THR A 502 -11.63 -13.30 12.11
CA THR A 502 -12.82 -12.84 12.82
C THR A 502 -13.72 -12.08 11.86
N ALA A 503 -15.03 -12.28 11.98
CA ALA A 503 -16.01 -11.49 11.27
C ALA A 503 -15.94 -10.02 11.71
N ASP A 504 -16.20 -9.10 10.78
CA ASP A 504 -16.71 -7.78 11.13
C ASP A 504 -18.23 -7.89 11.33
N GLY A 505 -18.89 -6.89 11.92
CA GLY A 505 -20.36 -6.90 11.98
C GLY A 505 -20.96 -7.73 13.11
N PHE A 506 -22.27 -8.00 13.02
CA PHE A 506 -23.02 -8.62 14.11
C PHE A 506 -22.56 -10.04 14.46
N ALA A 507 -21.98 -10.81 13.52
CA ALA A 507 -21.40 -12.12 13.84
C ALA A 507 -20.19 -12.04 14.79
N SER A 508 -19.62 -10.85 15.02
CA SER A 508 -18.54 -10.60 15.99
C SER A 508 -19.03 -10.24 17.39
N THR A 509 -20.31 -9.89 17.53
CA THR A 509 -20.89 -9.42 18.79
C THR A 509 -21.37 -10.59 19.65
N ASP A 510 -21.66 -10.33 20.93
CA ASP A 510 -22.30 -11.31 21.85
C ASP A 510 -21.56 -12.65 22.00
N GLY A 511 -20.22 -12.61 22.02
CA GLY A 511 -19.36 -13.79 22.09
C GLY A 511 -18.72 -14.18 20.76
N GLY A 512 -19.22 -13.64 19.64
CA GLY A 512 -18.60 -13.72 18.33
C GLY A 512 -18.63 -15.12 17.69
N THR A 513 -18.12 -15.19 16.46
CA THR A 513 -18.08 -16.43 15.66
C THR A 513 -16.64 -16.88 15.50
N THR A 514 -16.31 -18.03 16.07
CA THR A 514 -15.01 -18.71 15.98
C THR A 514 -15.04 -19.97 15.10
N GLY A 515 -16.23 -20.41 14.71
CA GLY A 515 -16.43 -21.60 13.90
C GLY A 515 -15.94 -22.87 14.60
N GLY A 516 -15.19 -23.69 13.87
CA GLY A 516 -14.62 -24.94 14.37
C GLY A 516 -13.23 -24.83 14.97
N ALA A 517 -12.74 -23.63 15.30
CA ALA A 517 -11.35 -23.38 15.71
C ALA A 517 -10.89 -24.17 16.95
N SER A 518 -11.81 -24.58 17.83
CA SER A 518 -11.51 -25.44 19.00
C SER A 518 -11.41 -26.93 18.66
N GLY A 519 -11.71 -27.30 17.41
CA GLY A 519 -11.82 -28.65 16.92
C GLY A 519 -10.65 -29.10 16.05
N GLN A 520 -10.76 -30.32 15.52
CA GLN A 520 -9.76 -30.87 14.61
C GLN A 520 -9.88 -30.24 13.21
N THR A 521 -8.73 -30.05 12.55
CA THR A 521 -8.69 -29.73 11.13
C THR A 521 -8.67 -31.00 10.28
N VAL A 522 -9.57 -31.09 9.31
CA VAL A 522 -9.68 -32.20 8.35
C VAL A 522 -9.74 -31.64 6.93
N THR A 523 -9.23 -32.38 5.95
CA THR A 523 -9.36 -32.03 4.53
C THR A 523 -10.28 -33.05 3.86
N VAL A 524 -11.28 -32.56 3.14
CA VAL A 524 -12.28 -33.37 2.45
C VAL A 524 -12.23 -33.13 0.95
N THR A 525 -12.42 -34.20 0.18
CA THR A 525 -12.53 -34.18 -1.28
C THR A 525 -13.73 -35.00 -1.78
N THR A 526 -14.55 -35.53 -0.87
CA THR A 526 -15.72 -36.36 -1.19
C THR A 526 -16.94 -35.86 -0.43
N GLN A 527 -18.13 -36.07 -1.00
CA GLN A 527 -19.39 -35.73 -0.32
C GLN A 527 -19.55 -36.50 1.00
N ALA A 528 -19.16 -37.78 1.03
CA ALA A 528 -19.28 -38.62 2.22
C ALA A 528 -18.48 -38.05 3.40
N ASP A 529 -17.23 -37.62 3.17
CA ASP A 529 -16.40 -37.00 4.21
C ASP A 529 -16.96 -35.64 4.63
N LEU A 530 -17.38 -34.81 3.67
CA LEU A 530 -17.98 -33.51 3.97
C LEU A 530 -19.22 -33.67 4.86
N VAL A 531 -20.14 -34.58 4.52
CA VAL A 531 -21.34 -34.88 5.32
C VAL A 531 -20.95 -35.39 6.71
N LYS A 532 -20.01 -36.33 6.79
CA LYS A 532 -19.54 -36.91 8.06
C LYS A 532 -19.05 -35.82 9.02
N TYR A 533 -18.22 -34.90 8.56
CA TYR A 533 -17.63 -33.88 9.43
C TYR A 533 -18.58 -32.69 9.67
N ALA A 534 -19.37 -32.28 8.67
CA ALA A 534 -20.32 -31.17 8.80
C ALA A 534 -21.44 -31.48 9.81
N THR A 535 -21.88 -32.74 9.87
CA THR A 535 -22.96 -33.18 10.76
C THR A 535 -22.48 -33.62 12.16
N ALA A 536 -21.17 -33.72 12.38
CA ALA A 536 -20.63 -34.18 13.65
C ALA A 536 -20.93 -33.20 14.81
N SER A 537 -21.15 -33.73 16.00
CA SER A 537 -21.33 -32.91 17.21
C SER A 537 -20.03 -32.22 17.66
N ALA A 538 -18.87 -32.83 17.37
CA ALA A 538 -17.56 -32.24 17.66
C ALA A 538 -17.27 -31.04 16.77
N ALA A 539 -16.46 -30.09 17.26
CA ALA A 539 -16.00 -28.96 16.47
C ALA A 539 -15.04 -29.42 15.36
N TYR A 540 -15.11 -28.80 14.18
CA TYR A 540 -14.20 -29.11 13.06
C TYR A 540 -13.90 -27.90 12.19
N VAL A 541 -12.62 -27.77 11.80
CA VAL A 541 -12.22 -27.01 10.62
C VAL A 541 -12.15 -27.97 9.43
N ILE A 542 -13.08 -27.83 8.50
CA ILE A 542 -13.29 -28.69 7.35
C ILE A 542 -12.75 -27.98 6.11
N LYS A 543 -11.54 -28.33 5.70
CA LYS A 543 -10.88 -27.82 4.48
C LYS A 543 -11.42 -28.56 3.25
N VAL A 544 -12.09 -27.87 2.34
CA VAL A 544 -12.55 -28.43 1.06
C VAL A 544 -11.43 -28.29 0.03
N GLY A 545 -10.78 -29.41 -0.32
CA GLY A 545 -9.55 -29.42 -1.13
C GLY A 545 -9.75 -29.53 -2.64
N ALA A 546 -10.98 -29.80 -3.08
CA ALA A 546 -11.35 -30.02 -4.48
C ALA A 546 -12.83 -29.72 -4.70
N ALA A 547 -13.27 -29.73 -5.96
CA ALA A 547 -14.70 -29.72 -6.28
C ALA A 547 -15.37 -31.03 -5.80
N ILE A 548 -16.49 -30.89 -5.09
CA ILE A 548 -17.33 -31.98 -4.62
C ILE A 548 -18.70 -31.87 -5.28
N THR A 549 -19.01 -32.81 -6.16
CA THR A 549 -20.35 -32.91 -6.76
C THR A 549 -21.31 -33.56 -5.75
N ILE A 550 -22.45 -32.89 -5.54
CA ILE A 550 -23.47 -33.34 -4.60
C ILE A 550 -24.51 -34.20 -5.33
N SER A 551 -24.77 -35.37 -4.76
CA SER A 551 -25.78 -36.31 -5.21
C SER A 551 -26.64 -36.77 -4.02
N PRO A 552 -27.98 -36.71 -4.11
CA PRO A 552 -28.78 -36.14 -5.21
C PRO A 552 -28.53 -34.64 -5.44
N LYS A 553 -28.67 -34.18 -6.69
CA LYS A 553 -28.59 -32.74 -7.03
C LYS A 553 -29.63 -31.97 -6.21
N GLY A 554 -29.27 -30.79 -5.71
CA GLY A 554 -30.11 -29.96 -4.86
C GLY A 554 -30.03 -30.30 -3.38
N THR A 555 -29.27 -31.33 -2.98
CA THR A 555 -29.11 -31.65 -1.55
C THR A 555 -28.37 -30.53 -0.83
N GLU A 556 -28.99 -30.01 0.23
CA GLU A 556 -28.34 -29.15 1.21
C GLU A 556 -27.74 -29.99 2.33
N ILE A 557 -26.41 -29.95 2.46
CA ILE A 557 -25.70 -30.66 3.52
C ILE A 557 -25.99 -29.98 4.85
N ARG A 558 -26.53 -30.76 5.80
CA ARG A 558 -26.76 -30.28 7.16
C ARG A 558 -25.44 -29.94 7.86
N VAL A 559 -25.39 -28.77 8.48
CA VAL A 559 -24.24 -28.28 9.25
C VAL A 559 -24.63 -28.15 10.73
N ALA A 560 -23.91 -28.82 11.62
CA ALA A 560 -24.05 -28.69 13.06
C ALA A 560 -23.27 -27.46 13.59
N SER A 561 -23.46 -27.09 14.87
CA SER A 561 -22.73 -25.99 15.50
C SER A 561 -21.20 -26.21 15.53
N ASN A 562 -20.45 -25.12 15.69
CA ASN A 562 -18.98 -25.12 15.84
C ASN A 562 -18.26 -25.70 14.62
N LYS A 563 -18.55 -25.16 13.44
CA LYS A 563 -17.96 -25.60 12.16
C LYS A 563 -17.30 -24.44 11.44
N THR A 564 -16.13 -24.69 10.88
CA THR A 564 -15.55 -23.85 9.82
C THR A 564 -15.48 -24.71 8.57
N ILE A 565 -16.27 -24.42 7.55
CA ILE A 565 -16.16 -25.06 6.24
C ILE A 565 -15.45 -24.07 5.33
N ILE A 566 -14.26 -24.43 4.86
CA ILE A 566 -13.34 -23.49 4.20
C ILE A 566 -12.70 -24.09 2.95
N GLY A 567 -12.76 -23.41 1.81
CA GLY A 567 -12.03 -23.85 0.61
C GLY A 567 -10.51 -23.66 0.74
N VAL A 568 -9.73 -24.59 0.20
CA VAL A 568 -8.26 -24.49 0.17
C VAL A 568 -7.81 -23.70 -1.06
N GLY A 569 -7.36 -22.46 -0.85
CA GLY A 569 -7.12 -21.53 -1.95
C GLY A 569 -8.39 -21.37 -2.80
N THR A 570 -8.28 -21.46 -4.12
CA THR A 570 -9.45 -21.35 -5.03
C THR A 570 -10.02 -22.71 -5.46
N LYS A 571 -9.68 -23.81 -4.77
CA LYS A 571 -10.00 -25.18 -5.22
C LYS A 571 -11.27 -25.77 -4.63
N GLY A 572 -11.78 -25.20 -3.53
CA GLY A 572 -12.92 -25.77 -2.81
C GLY A 572 -14.23 -25.42 -3.50
N GLU A 573 -14.93 -26.42 -4.03
CA GLU A 573 -16.24 -26.20 -4.67
C GLU A 573 -17.30 -27.19 -4.19
N ILE A 574 -18.54 -26.73 -4.12
CA ILE A 574 -19.75 -27.53 -3.92
C ILE A 574 -20.60 -27.39 -5.19
N VAL A 575 -20.70 -28.47 -5.95
CA VAL A 575 -21.35 -28.46 -7.27
C VAL A 575 -22.67 -29.23 -7.19
N GLY A 576 -23.77 -28.58 -7.54
CA GLY A 576 -25.10 -29.19 -7.56
C GLY A 576 -25.71 -29.42 -6.17
N GLY A 577 -25.31 -28.67 -5.15
CA GLY A 577 -25.92 -28.71 -3.81
C GLY A 577 -25.55 -27.48 -2.98
N GLY A 578 -25.89 -27.50 -1.69
CA GLY A 578 -25.70 -26.36 -0.78
C GLY A 578 -25.52 -26.77 0.68
N PHE A 579 -25.79 -25.85 1.61
CA PHE A 579 -25.71 -26.09 3.05
C PHE A 579 -26.98 -25.68 3.78
N PHE A 580 -27.37 -26.46 4.79
CA PHE A 580 -28.50 -26.16 5.66
C PHE A 580 -28.08 -26.04 7.13
N LEU A 581 -28.38 -24.92 7.76
CA LEU A 581 -28.20 -24.66 9.19
C LEU A 581 -29.57 -24.54 9.85
N GLY A 582 -29.91 -25.53 10.68
CA GLY A 582 -31.21 -25.58 11.36
C GLY A 582 -31.32 -24.64 12.56
N SER A 583 -32.49 -24.67 13.19
CA SER A 583 -32.79 -23.86 14.37
C SER A 583 -31.83 -24.15 15.52
N GLY A 584 -31.28 -23.09 16.11
CA GLY A 584 -30.31 -23.17 17.20
C GLY A 584 -28.90 -23.58 16.78
N VAL A 585 -28.64 -23.85 15.49
CA VAL A 585 -27.27 -24.04 15.00
C VAL A 585 -26.52 -22.73 15.14
N ASN A 586 -25.30 -22.79 15.69
CA ASN A 586 -24.55 -21.59 15.99
C ASN A 586 -23.04 -21.76 15.86
N ASN A 587 -22.34 -20.62 15.81
CA ASN A 587 -20.89 -20.58 15.70
C ASN A 587 -20.38 -21.31 14.44
N VAL A 588 -20.82 -20.84 13.27
CA VAL A 588 -20.49 -21.46 11.97
C VAL A 588 -19.84 -20.45 11.04
N ILE A 589 -18.75 -20.85 10.39
CA ILE A 589 -18.05 -20.10 9.34
C ILE A 589 -18.14 -20.89 8.04
N ILE A 590 -18.67 -20.29 6.97
CA ILE A 590 -18.63 -20.83 5.61
C ILE A 590 -17.83 -19.87 4.75
N ARG A 591 -16.65 -20.30 4.28
CA ARG A 591 -15.65 -19.38 3.75
C ARG A 591 -14.92 -19.90 2.53
N ASN A 592 -14.61 -19.01 1.58
CA ASN A 592 -13.65 -19.30 0.52
C ASN A 592 -14.06 -20.45 -0.43
N LEU A 593 -15.35 -20.66 -0.64
CA LEU A 593 -15.90 -21.72 -1.49
C LEU A 593 -16.53 -21.18 -2.77
N THR A 594 -16.55 -21.99 -3.82
CA THR A 594 -17.50 -21.82 -4.92
C THR A 594 -18.68 -22.79 -4.73
N ILE A 595 -19.90 -22.28 -4.56
CA ILE A 595 -21.14 -23.05 -4.44
C ILE A 595 -21.98 -22.77 -5.68
N ARG A 596 -22.27 -23.79 -6.50
CA ARG A 596 -22.84 -23.55 -7.83
C ARG A 596 -23.72 -24.66 -8.38
N ASP A 597 -24.53 -24.26 -9.36
CA ASP A 597 -25.15 -25.12 -10.38
C ASP A 597 -26.24 -26.08 -9.87
N THR A 598 -27.18 -25.56 -9.06
CA THR A 598 -28.45 -26.27 -8.81
C THR A 598 -29.57 -25.88 -9.77
N ARG A 599 -29.43 -24.78 -10.54
CA ARG A 599 -30.44 -24.30 -11.50
C ARG A 599 -31.01 -25.42 -12.38
N MET A 600 -32.32 -25.40 -12.55
CA MET A 600 -33.12 -26.30 -13.37
C MET A 600 -33.66 -25.55 -14.60
N ALA A 601 -33.66 -26.19 -15.76
CA ALA A 601 -34.07 -25.54 -17.01
C ALA A 601 -35.60 -25.44 -17.16
N ASP A 602 -36.32 -26.37 -16.55
CA ASP A 602 -37.78 -26.50 -16.67
C ASP A 602 -38.53 -25.86 -15.48
N ASP A 603 -37.81 -25.16 -14.60
CA ASP A 603 -38.34 -24.58 -13.36
C ASP A 603 -38.90 -23.17 -13.56
N ASP A 604 -40.00 -22.85 -12.85
CA ASP A 604 -40.40 -21.47 -12.62
C ASP A 604 -39.69 -21.00 -11.34
N PRO A 605 -38.69 -20.12 -11.42
CA PRO A 605 -37.87 -19.76 -10.26
C PRO A 605 -38.64 -18.98 -9.17
N ASP A 606 -39.91 -18.63 -9.42
CA ASP A 606 -40.83 -18.06 -8.44
C ASP A 606 -41.77 -19.11 -7.79
N ASP A 607 -41.73 -20.39 -8.21
CA ASP A 607 -42.41 -21.53 -7.59
C ASP A 607 -41.63 -22.13 -6.39
N LYS A 608 -42.02 -23.32 -5.94
CA LYS A 608 -41.40 -24.03 -4.81
C LYS A 608 -41.05 -25.49 -5.11
N GLU A 609 -41.03 -25.89 -6.39
CA GLU A 609 -40.75 -27.28 -6.78
C GLU A 609 -39.30 -27.65 -6.46
N TYR A 610 -38.36 -26.73 -6.69
CA TYR A 610 -36.93 -26.92 -6.51
C TYR A 610 -36.31 -25.85 -5.57
N ASP A 611 -36.61 -25.98 -4.28
CA ASP A 611 -36.09 -25.15 -3.16
C ASP A 611 -34.61 -25.50 -2.86
N TYR A 612 -33.71 -25.20 -3.80
CA TYR A 612 -32.28 -25.54 -3.72
C TYR A 612 -31.42 -24.29 -3.50
N ASP A 613 -31.13 -24.01 -2.23
CA ASP A 613 -30.33 -22.85 -1.85
C ASP A 613 -28.83 -23.12 -1.86
N GLY A 614 -28.04 -22.05 -1.98
CA GLY A 614 -26.59 -22.10 -1.70
C GLY A 614 -26.32 -22.34 -0.22
N ILE A 615 -26.84 -21.44 0.61
CA ILE A 615 -26.74 -21.52 2.07
C ILE A 615 -28.09 -21.13 2.67
N GLN A 616 -28.77 -22.10 3.25
CA GLN A 616 -30.05 -21.92 3.92
C GLN A 616 -29.88 -21.98 5.46
N MET A 617 -30.50 -21.05 6.17
CA MET A 617 -30.44 -20.89 7.62
C MET A 617 -31.85 -20.65 8.18
N ASP A 618 -32.21 -21.43 9.19
CA ASP A 618 -33.55 -21.44 9.78
C ASP A 618 -33.50 -21.20 11.30
N GLY A 619 -33.27 -19.96 11.72
CA GLY A 619 -33.11 -19.61 13.14
C GLY A 619 -31.74 -19.99 13.70
N ALA A 620 -30.70 -19.94 12.86
CA ALA A 620 -29.31 -20.09 13.28
C ALA A 620 -28.78 -18.77 13.87
N HIS A 621 -27.68 -18.81 14.63
CA HIS A 621 -27.05 -17.57 15.09
C HIS A 621 -25.53 -17.60 15.16
N HIS A 622 -24.88 -16.44 15.07
CA HIS A 622 -23.42 -16.32 15.05
C HIS A 622 -22.85 -17.11 13.86
N VAL A 623 -23.20 -16.63 12.67
CA VAL A 623 -22.82 -17.22 11.38
C VAL A 623 -22.06 -16.20 10.55
N TRP A 624 -20.94 -16.63 9.96
CA TRP A 624 -20.14 -15.81 9.07
C TRP A 624 -19.97 -16.47 7.70
N ILE A 625 -20.45 -15.78 6.65
CA ILE A 625 -20.37 -16.23 5.26
C ILE A 625 -19.42 -15.30 4.51
N ASP A 626 -18.22 -15.79 4.16
CA ASP A 626 -17.12 -14.93 3.75
C ASP A 626 -16.35 -15.41 2.50
N HIS A 627 -16.01 -14.53 1.56
CA HIS A 627 -15.18 -14.89 0.39
C HIS A 627 -15.71 -16.06 -0.46
N ASN A 628 -17.02 -16.26 -0.52
CA ASN A 628 -17.60 -17.31 -1.36
C ASN A 628 -18.02 -16.76 -2.73
N THR A 629 -18.02 -17.61 -3.74
CA THR A 629 -18.80 -17.40 -4.97
C THR A 629 -20.02 -18.29 -4.88
N ILE A 630 -21.23 -17.72 -4.88
CA ILE A 630 -22.49 -18.47 -4.90
C ILE A 630 -23.25 -18.07 -6.15
N THR A 631 -23.52 -19.02 -7.05
CA THR A 631 -24.02 -18.68 -8.38
C THR A 631 -24.85 -19.79 -9.03
N ARG A 632 -25.81 -19.41 -9.87
CA ARG A 632 -26.66 -20.34 -10.63
C ARG A 632 -27.31 -21.39 -9.72
N MET A 633 -27.84 -20.92 -8.60
CA MET A 633 -28.68 -21.72 -7.73
C MET A 633 -30.10 -21.78 -8.31
N ASN A 634 -30.94 -22.66 -7.77
CA ASN A 634 -32.31 -22.76 -8.24
C ASN A 634 -33.22 -21.76 -7.52
N ASP A 635 -33.18 -21.73 -6.19
CA ASP A 635 -33.90 -20.72 -5.40
C ASP A 635 -32.98 -19.58 -4.93
N GLY A 636 -32.61 -19.52 -3.65
CA GLY A 636 -31.81 -18.47 -3.03
C GLY A 636 -30.31 -18.73 -3.08
N LEU A 637 -29.50 -17.68 -3.23
CA LEU A 637 -28.05 -17.82 -2.98
C LEU A 637 -27.79 -17.96 -1.47
N ILE A 638 -28.40 -17.07 -0.66
CA ILE A 638 -28.32 -17.11 0.80
C ILE A 638 -29.70 -16.84 1.42
N ASP A 639 -30.23 -17.83 2.11
CA ASP A 639 -31.51 -17.75 2.79
C ASP A 639 -31.32 -17.67 4.31
N SER A 640 -31.48 -16.48 4.86
CA SER A 640 -31.45 -16.17 6.30
C SER A 640 -32.88 -16.04 6.83
N ARG A 641 -33.57 -17.17 6.93
CA ARG A 641 -35.00 -17.23 7.23
C ARG A 641 -35.25 -17.29 8.73
N LYS A 642 -36.50 -17.07 9.12
CA LYS A 642 -36.93 -17.03 10.53
C LYS A 642 -36.16 -15.97 11.33
N ASP A 643 -35.87 -16.26 12.60
CA ASP A 643 -35.10 -15.41 13.52
C ASP A 643 -33.59 -15.63 13.42
N THR A 644 -33.06 -15.91 12.22
CA THR A 644 -31.61 -16.05 12.03
C THR A 644 -30.92 -14.73 12.37
N SER A 645 -29.99 -14.74 13.33
CA SER A 645 -29.47 -13.51 13.96
C SER A 645 -27.95 -13.58 14.18
N TYR A 646 -27.31 -12.44 14.42
CA TYR A 646 -25.85 -12.34 14.51
C TYR A 646 -25.17 -12.90 13.26
N LEU A 647 -25.66 -12.48 12.09
CA LEU A 647 -25.17 -12.89 10.78
C LEU A 647 -24.25 -11.83 10.18
N THR A 648 -23.09 -12.23 9.67
CA THR A 648 -22.26 -11.39 8.80
C THR A 648 -22.08 -12.09 7.45
N VAL A 649 -22.36 -11.37 6.36
CA VAL A 649 -22.12 -11.80 4.98
C VAL A 649 -21.13 -10.84 4.33
N SER A 650 -19.92 -11.30 4.03
CA SER A 650 -18.83 -10.43 3.58
C SER A 650 -17.99 -10.95 2.42
N TRP A 651 -17.51 -10.06 1.55
CA TRP A 651 -16.56 -10.41 0.49
C TRP A 651 -17.03 -11.50 -0.47
N ASN A 652 -18.34 -11.73 -0.63
CA ASN A 652 -18.86 -12.76 -1.52
C ASN A 652 -19.14 -12.22 -2.93
N ILE A 653 -19.06 -13.10 -3.93
CA ILE A 653 -19.66 -12.91 -5.26
C ILE A 653 -21.00 -13.65 -5.26
N LEU A 654 -22.09 -12.93 -5.47
CA LEU A 654 -23.46 -13.45 -5.45
C LEU A 654 -24.11 -13.13 -6.80
N SER A 655 -24.15 -14.10 -7.70
CA SER A 655 -24.42 -13.79 -9.10
C SER A 655 -25.27 -14.79 -9.87
N GLU A 656 -25.80 -14.31 -11.00
CA GLU A 656 -26.58 -15.10 -11.95
C GLU A 656 -27.68 -15.88 -11.22
N ASN A 657 -28.68 -15.21 -10.64
CA ASN A 657 -29.74 -15.87 -9.88
C ASN A 657 -31.08 -15.13 -9.89
N ASN A 658 -32.20 -15.82 -9.64
CA ASN A 658 -33.48 -15.13 -9.44
C ASN A 658 -33.44 -14.33 -8.14
N LYS A 659 -33.06 -14.97 -7.02
CA LYS A 659 -33.06 -14.38 -5.67
C LYS A 659 -31.66 -14.42 -5.07
N ALA A 660 -31.07 -13.27 -4.76
CA ALA A 660 -29.79 -13.28 -4.03
C ALA A 660 -29.99 -13.66 -2.55
N PHE A 661 -31.07 -13.19 -1.93
CA PHE A 661 -31.37 -13.46 -0.54
C PHE A 661 -32.83 -13.81 -0.26
N GLY A 662 -33.08 -14.67 0.72
CA GLY A 662 -34.34 -14.80 1.45
C GLY A 662 -34.15 -14.42 2.92
N ILE A 663 -34.58 -13.22 3.34
CA ILE A 663 -34.35 -12.75 4.72
C ILE A 663 -35.67 -12.53 5.46
N GLY A 664 -35.76 -13.13 6.65
CA GLY A 664 -36.87 -12.92 7.58
C GLY A 664 -38.05 -13.85 7.32
N TRP A 665 -39.28 -13.31 7.38
CA TRP A 665 -40.63 -13.91 7.22
C TRP A 665 -41.44 -14.21 8.50
N THR A 666 -40.93 -13.90 9.69
CA THR A 666 -41.71 -14.01 10.95
C THR A 666 -42.10 -12.63 11.45
N ASP A 667 -43.07 -12.57 12.36
CA ASP A 667 -43.48 -11.32 13.03
C ASP A 667 -42.48 -10.87 14.12
N ASN A 668 -41.52 -11.71 14.48
CA ASN A 668 -40.49 -11.38 15.47
C ASN A 668 -39.48 -10.40 14.88
N VAL A 669 -39.07 -9.40 15.68
CA VAL A 669 -38.10 -8.37 15.27
C VAL A 669 -36.84 -8.47 16.12
N THR A 670 -36.15 -9.60 15.99
CA THR A 670 -34.98 -9.94 16.84
C THR A 670 -33.69 -10.15 16.06
N ALA A 671 -33.80 -10.45 14.76
CA ALA A 671 -32.67 -10.70 13.88
C ALA A 671 -31.74 -9.48 13.75
N ARG A 672 -30.44 -9.72 13.72
CA ARG A 672 -29.40 -8.70 13.52
C ARG A 672 -28.40 -9.19 12.49
N MET A 673 -28.10 -8.36 11.50
CA MET A 673 -27.20 -8.76 10.42
C MET A 673 -26.38 -7.62 9.82
N THR A 674 -25.22 -8.00 9.33
CA THR A 674 -24.30 -7.15 8.59
C THR A 674 -24.04 -7.77 7.22
N ILE A 675 -24.22 -6.99 6.16
CA ILE A 675 -23.96 -7.44 4.79
C ILE A 675 -23.02 -6.41 4.16
N HIS A 676 -21.76 -6.76 3.94
CA HIS A 676 -20.78 -5.78 3.46
C HIS A 676 -19.81 -6.32 2.44
N HIS A 677 -19.31 -5.44 1.58
CA HIS A 677 -18.27 -5.82 0.62
C HIS A 677 -18.64 -7.03 -0.25
N ASN A 678 -19.92 -7.19 -0.60
CA ASN A 678 -20.35 -8.25 -1.53
C ASN A 678 -20.55 -7.68 -2.93
N TRP A 679 -20.12 -8.42 -3.95
CA TRP A 679 -20.47 -8.16 -5.33
C TRP A 679 -21.74 -8.94 -5.68
N ILE A 680 -22.86 -8.23 -5.76
CA ILE A 680 -24.18 -8.78 -6.05
C ILE A 680 -24.54 -8.38 -7.48
N HIS A 681 -24.50 -9.32 -8.43
CA HIS A 681 -24.65 -8.95 -9.83
C HIS A 681 -25.43 -9.93 -10.71
N ASP A 682 -26.06 -9.40 -11.76
CA ASP A 682 -26.82 -10.19 -12.73
C ASP A 682 -27.93 -11.05 -12.08
N ASN A 683 -28.55 -10.49 -11.03
CA ASN A 683 -29.66 -11.10 -10.32
C ASN A 683 -30.98 -10.38 -10.61
N LYS A 684 -32.11 -11.07 -10.50
CA LYS A 684 -33.43 -10.46 -10.70
C LYS A 684 -33.87 -9.66 -9.48
N GLN A 685 -33.96 -10.27 -8.31
CA GLN A 685 -34.62 -9.69 -7.13
C GLN A 685 -33.97 -10.11 -5.80
N ARG A 686 -34.44 -9.47 -4.71
CA ARG A 686 -34.01 -9.72 -3.33
C ARG A 686 -32.50 -9.50 -3.10
N ASN A 687 -32.03 -8.28 -3.38
CA ASN A 687 -30.60 -7.94 -3.40
C ASN A 687 -30.14 -6.93 -2.31
N PRO A 688 -30.12 -7.28 -1.01
CA PRO A 688 -31.12 -8.05 -0.27
C PRO A 688 -32.49 -7.35 -0.14
N SER A 689 -33.56 -8.15 -0.04
CA SER A 689 -34.83 -7.73 0.57
C SER A 689 -34.83 -8.17 2.02
N THR A 690 -35.03 -7.27 2.98
CA THR A 690 -34.92 -7.55 4.42
C THR A 690 -36.26 -7.34 5.12
N ASP A 691 -36.81 -8.37 5.74
CA ASP A 691 -38.15 -8.36 6.37
C ASP A 691 -38.08 -8.61 7.89
N ASN A 692 -38.70 -7.72 8.68
CA ASN A 692 -38.75 -7.77 10.15
C ASN A 692 -37.40 -7.98 10.88
N VAL A 693 -36.33 -7.33 10.43
CA VAL A 693 -35.00 -7.43 11.07
C VAL A 693 -34.76 -6.25 12.03
N ALA A 694 -34.39 -6.54 13.28
CA ALA A 694 -34.15 -5.50 14.28
C ALA A 694 -33.09 -4.48 13.84
N TYR A 695 -31.98 -4.97 13.26
CA TYR A 695 -30.90 -4.16 12.74
C TYR A 695 -30.25 -4.83 11.51
N ALA A 696 -30.30 -4.16 10.36
CA ALA A 696 -29.62 -4.55 9.13
C ALA A 696 -28.63 -3.44 8.73
N HIS A 697 -27.34 -3.71 8.86
CA HIS A 697 -26.30 -2.78 8.43
C HIS A 697 -25.65 -3.27 7.13
N LEU A 698 -25.78 -2.48 6.07
CA LEU A 698 -25.24 -2.76 4.76
C LEU A 698 -24.18 -1.73 4.41
N TYR A 699 -22.96 -2.14 4.05
CA TYR A 699 -21.95 -1.18 3.61
C TYR A 699 -20.99 -1.69 2.54
N ASN A 700 -20.52 -0.79 1.69
CA ASN A 700 -19.57 -1.09 0.60
C ASN A 700 -19.95 -2.30 -0.28
N ASN A 701 -21.24 -2.57 -0.48
CA ASN A 701 -21.67 -3.60 -1.44
C ASN A 701 -21.68 -3.01 -2.85
N TYR A 702 -21.36 -3.83 -3.85
CA TYR A 702 -21.49 -3.48 -5.26
C TYR A 702 -22.67 -4.22 -5.86
N LEU A 703 -23.73 -3.48 -6.17
CA LEU A 703 -24.93 -3.99 -6.80
C LEU A 703 -24.91 -3.63 -8.27
N GLN A 704 -24.88 -4.64 -9.14
CA GLN A 704 -24.68 -4.44 -10.58
C GLN A 704 -25.71 -5.22 -11.41
N ASN A 705 -26.29 -4.60 -12.44
CA ASN A 705 -27.19 -5.24 -13.41
C ASN A 705 -28.38 -5.98 -12.75
N LEU A 706 -29.10 -5.28 -11.86
CA LEU A 706 -30.23 -5.86 -11.13
C LEU A 706 -31.56 -5.43 -11.76
N THR A 707 -32.38 -6.39 -12.19
CA THR A 707 -33.52 -6.10 -13.06
C THR A 707 -34.82 -5.74 -12.33
N SER A 708 -34.99 -6.11 -11.05
CA SER A 708 -36.19 -5.80 -10.26
C SER A 708 -35.93 -4.74 -9.18
N TYR A 709 -35.12 -5.06 -8.17
CA TYR A 709 -34.77 -4.15 -7.08
C TYR A 709 -33.43 -4.48 -6.43
N GLY A 710 -32.77 -3.45 -5.89
CA GLY A 710 -31.60 -3.53 -5.04
C GLY A 710 -31.97 -3.83 -3.57
N ASN A 711 -31.70 -2.89 -2.68
CA ASN A 711 -31.96 -3.00 -1.24
C ASN A 711 -33.41 -2.63 -0.90
N TYR A 712 -34.21 -3.59 -0.46
CA TYR A 712 -35.60 -3.34 -0.06
C TYR A 712 -35.81 -3.62 1.44
N ALA A 713 -36.00 -2.58 2.25
CA ALA A 713 -36.36 -2.72 3.66
C ALA A 713 -37.88 -2.90 3.84
N ARG A 714 -38.27 -3.96 4.54
CA ARG A 714 -39.66 -4.39 4.70
C ARG A 714 -40.04 -4.63 6.16
N GLY A 715 -41.32 -4.51 6.47
CA GLY A 715 -41.86 -4.74 7.80
C GLY A 715 -41.22 -3.79 8.82
N ALA A 716 -41.00 -4.24 10.05
CA ALA A 716 -40.38 -3.44 11.11
C ALA A 716 -38.85 -3.27 10.98
N THR A 717 -38.27 -3.52 9.80
CA THR A 717 -36.82 -3.53 9.60
C THR A 717 -36.20 -2.15 9.83
N LYS A 718 -35.09 -2.10 10.57
CA LYS A 718 -34.20 -0.91 10.59
C LYS A 718 -32.95 -1.18 9.77
N MET A 719 -32.86 -0.52 8.62
CA MET A 719 -31.77 -0.67 7.65
C MET A 719 -30.90 0.59 7.60
N VAL A 720 -29.59 0.40 7.63
CA VAL A 720 -28.58 1.44 7.39
C VAL A 720 -27.74 1.00 6.20
N ILE A 721 -27.59 1.87 5.20
CA ILE A 721 -26.77 1.66 4.01
C ILE A 721 -25.65 2.71 3.99
N GLU A 722 -24.39 2.29 3.94
CA GLU A 722 -23.22 3.18 3.92
C GLU A 722 -22.29 2.85 2.74
N ASN A 723 -21.91 3.85 1.96
CA ASN A 723 -20.89 3.74 0.91
C ASN A 723 -21.02 2.57 -0.09
N SER A 724 -22.23 2.08 -0.38
CA SER A 724 -22.45 1.05 -1.41
C SER A 724 -22.41 1.66 -2.82
N TYR A 725 -22.24 0.82 -3.84
CA TYR A 725 -22.21 1.24 -5.25
C TYR A 725 -23.30 0.52 -6.03
N TYR A 726 -24.14 1.27 -6.72
CA TYR A 726 -25.25 0.75 -7.54
C TYR A 726 -25.00 1.10 -9.01
N GLU A 727 -24.98 0.10 -9.88
CA GLU A 727 -24.76 0.27 -11.32
C GLU A 727 -25.81 -0.53 -12.11
N ASN A 728 -26.57 0.13 -12.99
CA ASN A 728 -27.61 -0.54 -13.79
C ASN A 728 -28.64 -1.30 -12.92
N VAL A 729 -29.07 -0.68 -11.82
CA VAL A 729 -30.01 -1.29 -10.85
C VAL A 729 -31.39 -0.64 -10.99
N ALA A 730 -32.42 -1.47 -11.18
CA ALA A 730 -33.80 -1.04 -10.95
C ALA A 730 -34.05 -0.92 -9.44
N ASN A 731 -34.81 0.10 -9.02
CA ASN A 731 -35.13 0.41 -7.62
C ASN A 731 -33.95 0.19 -6.63
N PRO A 732 -32.88 1.01 -6.71
CA PRO A 732 -31.65 0.81 -5.92
C PRO A 732 -31.87 0.60 -4.43
N PHE A 733 -32.67 1.46 -3.79
CA PHE A 733 -33.01 1.30 -2.39
C PHE A 733 -34.33 1.98 -2.04
N TYR A 734 -35.16 1.32 -1.24
CA TYR A 734 -36.37 1.92 -0.69
C TYR A 734 -36.90 1.12 0.52
N PRO A 735 -37.58 1.80 1.48
CA PRO A 735 -38.37 1.14 2.51
C PRO A 735 -39.83 0.94 2.08
N ASP A 736 -40.53 0.01 2.71
CA ASP A 736 -41.99 0.07 2.81
C ASP A 736 -42.44 1.07 3.90
N SER A 737 -43.75 1.16 4.14
CA SER A 737 -44.30 2.15 5.09
C SER A 737 -43.97 1.87 6.56
N ALA A 738 -43.67 0.62 6.93
CA ALA A 738 -43.40 0.22 8.31
C ALA A 738 -41.90 0.21 8.63
N ALA A 739 -41.06 0.06 7.60
CA ALA A 739 -39.61 -0.04 7.73
C ALA A 739 -38.96 1.31 7.99
N GLN A 740 -37.72 1.29 8.45
CA GLN A 740 -36.83 2.45 8.53
C GLN A 740 -35.60 2.18 7.68
N LEU A 741 -35.27 3.11 6.78
CA LEU A 741 -34.07 3.04 5.96
C LEU A 741 -33.34 4.38 5.99
N LYS A 742 -32.07 4.32 6.39
CA LYS A 742 -31.10 5.42 6.26
C LYS A 742 -30.05 5.02 5.25
N GLN A 743 -29.69 5.93 4.35
CA GLN A 743 -28.59 5.74 3.42
C GLN A 743 -27.61 6.91 3.50
N SER A 744 -26.31 6.64 3.37
CA SER A 744 -25.27 7.66 3.26
C SER A 744 -24.11 7.22 2.37
N GLY A 745 -23.51 8.19 1.67
CA GLY A 745 -22.25 8.02 0.92
C GLY A 745 -22.23 7.05 -0.27
N SER A 746 -23.37 6.42 -0.62
CA SER A 746 -23.45 5.50 -1.75
C SER A 746 -23.43 6.21 -3.10
N VAL A 747 -22.90 5.52 -4.12
CA VAL A 747 -22.86 5.97 -5.52
C VAL A 747 -23.92 5.24 -6.32
N VAL A 748 -24.67 5.95 -7.15
CA VAL A 748 -25.76 5.40 -7.98
C VAL A 748 -25.56 5.81 -9.43
N ILE A 749 -25.30 4.86 -10.31
CA ILE A 749 -24.97 5.07 -11.73
C ILE A 749 -25.94 4.26 -12.60
N ASN A 750 -26.52 4.90 -13.62
CA ASN A 750 -27.40 4.26 -14.60
C ASN A 750 -28.57 3.46 -14.00
N CYS A 751 -29.05 3.86 -12.82
CA CYS A 751 -30.13 3.19 -12.12
C CYS A 751 -31.50 3.80 -12.43
N THR A 752 -32.57 3.03 -12.26
CA THR A 752 -33.96 3.47 -12.50
C THR A 752 -34.86 3.22 -11.29
N GLY A 753 -36.01 3.87 -11.19
CA GLY A 753 -36.98 3.62 -10.11
C GLY A 753 -36.60 4.24 -8.76
N LYS A 754 -36.99 3.57 -7.66
CA LYS A 754 -36.98 4.14 -6.31
C LYS A 754 -35.59 4.28 -5.68
N GLN A 755 -35.33 5.45 -5.11
CA GLN A 755 -34.18 5.80 -4.27
C GLN A 755 -34.70 6.57 -3.04
N GLN A 756 -35.27 5.85 -2.07
CA GLN A 756 -36.06 6.44 -0.98
C GLN A 756 -35.47 6.06 0.38
N THR A 757 -35.56 6.99 1.33
CA THR A 757 -35.16 6.84 2.74
C THR A 757 -36.24 7.46 3.63
N ASN A 758 -36.31 7.12 4.91
CA ASN A 758 -37.37 7.62 5.81
C ASN A 758 -36.95 7.85 7.28
N GLY A 759 -35.68 8.19 7.55
CA GLY A 759 -35.24 8.62 8.89
C GLY A 759 -33.84 8.16 9.28
N SER A 760 -33.58 8.04 10.59
CA SER A 760 -32.25 7.74 11.16
C SER A 760 -31.98 6.24 11.44
N ALA A 761 -32.94 5.34 11.27
CA ALA A 761 -32.87 3.88 11.48
C ALA A 761 -32.18 3.44 12.80
N PHE A 762 -30.85 3.31 12.82
CA PHE A 762 -30.03 3.08 14.01
C PHE A 762 -28.57 3.53 13.75
N ASP A 763 -27.73 3.51 14.78
CA ASP A 763 -26.28 3.75 14.66
C ASP A 763 -25.52 2.42 14.75
N PRO A 764 -24.94 1.91 13.65
CA PRO A 764 -24.18 0.66 13.69
C PRO A 764 -22.92 0.74 14.56
N ALA A 765 -22.31 1.92 14.70
CA ALA A 765 -21.07 2.10 15.47
C ALA A 765 -21.27 1.91 16.98
N ALA A 766 -22.53 1.94 17.45
CA ALA A 766 -22.88 1.61 18.82
C ALA A 766 -22.80 0.09 19.12
N PHE A 767 -22.75 -0.77 18.10
CA PHE A 767 -22.76 -2.23 18.26
C PHE A 767 -21.40 -2.89 18.01
N TYR A 768 -20.66 -2.42 17.01
CA TYR A 768 -19.34 -2.96 16.65
C TYR A 768 -18.52 -1.91 15.88
N SER A 769 -17.19 -2.10 15.84
CA SER A 769 -16.30 -1.28 15.02
C SER A 769 -16.29 -1.77 13.58
N PHE A 770 -16.30 -0.84 12.63
CA PHE A 770 -16.17 -1.11 11.20
C PHE A 770 -15.49 0.07 10.52
N ALA A 771 -14.93 -0.18 9.34
CA ALA A 771 -14.42 0.85 8.45
C ALA A 771 -15.20 0.79 7.13
N VAL A 772 -15.46 1.96 6.55
CA VAL A 772 -16.07 2.08 5.23
C VAL A 772 -15.03 2.52 4.22
N ASP A 773 -14.96 1.81 3.09
CA ASP A 773 -14.18 2.25 1.94
C ASP A 773 -14.93 3.37 1.20
N PRO A 774 -14.26 4.26 0.44
CA PRO A 774 -14.95 5.22 -0.39
C PRO A 774 -15.81 4.51 -1.44
N ALA A 775 -17.08 4.90 -1.57
CA ALA A 775 -18.03 4.20 -2.45
C ALA A 775 -17.53 4.08 -3.89
N LYS A 776 -16.87 5.11 -4.43
CA LYS A 776 -16.32 5.11 -5.80
C LYS A 776 -15.32 3.98 -6.08
N ASP A 777 -14.64 3.48 -5.06
CA ASP A 777 -13.57 2.47 -5.19
C ASP A 777 -14.12 1.05 -5.04
N VAL A 778 -15.35 0.92 -4.53
CA VAL A 778 -16.04 -0.36 -4.27
C VAL A 778 -16.09 -1.27 -5.51
N PRO A 779 -16.39 -0.81 -6.74
CA PRO A 779 -16.37 -1.68 -7.92
C PRO A 779 -15.00 -2.33 -8.17
N THR A 780 -13.92 -1.55 -8.08
CA THR A 780 -12.55 -2.06 -8.27
C THR A 780 -12.17 -3.02 -7.14
N LEU A 781 -12.48 -2.66 -5.89
CA LEU A 781 -12.22 -3.50 -4.72
C LEU A 781 -12.90 -4.87 -4.84
N LEU A 782 -14.19 -4.89 -5.18
CA LEU A 782 -14.96 -6.12 -5.20
C LEU A 782 -14.71 -6.98 -6.43
N LYS A 783 -14.41 -6.39 -7.60
CA LYS A 783 -13.91 -7.16 -8.75
C LYS A 783 -12.57 -7.85 -8.47
N THR A 784 -11.76 -7.28 -7.57
CA THR A 784 -10.42 -7.81 -7.25
C THR A 784 -10.46 -8.84 -6.13
N TYR A 785 -11.26 -8.59 -5.08
CA TYR A 785 -11.11 -9.30 -3.81
C TYR A 785 -12.35 -10.04 -3.33
N ALA A 786 -13.52 -9.89 -3.95
CA ALA A 786 -14.66 -10.72 -3.60
C ALA A 786 -14.48 -12.16 -4.13
N GLY A 787 -15.10 -13.13 -3.46
CA GLY A 787 -15.03 -14.55 -3.80
C GLY A 787 -13.72 -15.23 -3.36
N PRO A 788 -13.51 -16.50 -3.76
CA PRO A 788 -12.41 -17.30 -3.25
C PRO A 788 -11.02 -16.71 -3.53
N GLN A 789 -10.17 -16.71 -2.51
CA GLN A 789 -8.83 -16.15 -2.49
C GLN A 789 -7.77 -17.24 -2.36
N PRO A 790 -6.62 -17.11 -3.05
CA PRO A 790 -5.56 -18.12 -3.03
C PRO A 790 -4.88 -18.28 -1.66
N ASN A 791 -4.97 -17.28 -0.78
CA ASN A 791 -4.34 -17.23 0.54
C ASN A 791 -5.27 -17.60 1.70
N ILE A 792 -6.55 -17.91 1.45
CA ILE A 792 -7.48 -18.37 2.48
C ILE A 792 -7.53 -19.92 2.47
N GLY A 793 -7.59 -20.53 3.65
CA GLY A 793 -7.70 -21.99 3.81
C GLY A 793 -6.46 -22.81 3.43
N ALA A 794 -5.38 -22.16 2.98
CA ALA A 794 -4.08 -22.78 2.72
C ALA A 794 -3.51 -23.51 3.95
#